data_AF-A0AAD4HZY6-F1
#
_entry.id   AF-A0AAD4HZY6-F1
#
_cell.length_a   1.000
_cell.length_b   1.000
_cell.length_c   1.000
_cell.angle_alpha   90.00
_cell.angle_beta   90.00
_cell.angle_gamma   90.00
#
_symmetry.space_group_name_H-M   'P 1'
#
loop_
_entity.id
_entity.type
_entity.pdbx_description
1 polymer ?
#
loop_
_entity_poly.entity_id
_entity_poly.type
_entity_poly.pdbx_seq_one_letter_code
_entity_poly.pdbx_strand_id
1 'polypeptide(L)'
;MHLHSSYQEEAERELLPIIHDYFDNLNCIIPLFDADTFMRKLDEADTANGRPPVITAAINVILALVSVHRVTITPPPPPLDPATCVANAQSVAGGLATGSDDLLALQVLLGLAMLHLGTPHETLIEARSLIANAVKLTHKLGLHQSRTNALFDIETSSQRVRAFWIVYVLDRDISCRTSDPPLIRDDDHDIALPPSTMGSGLIRFTVAGSEADVYFDVFQAWIRLAHIQGSIYEKLFSARADAQPPTAKDIHRTQIHGMLHAWLATMPSGLRAAVMVRGMLSPSPAARQLTVLYFAWLACFLQTHRVGSHDAEWVTRLVEYSQRAISGPVNPEPVPGSSLSMYVKPSSGWAEVVDAARECARLFRVVEQDDSWLTWSVTCIFVSSTLVLISNTLTVAERERLSDADEDERLVAEAVAFLARAAAAMPEWETPRKLHAAFRELSCRARIARSRFALARSGSGSKPASMAWLEDAARRSAGHSAVALVEAFTGAGVKPAAEKLWQLPRKGSTKKKRVVFFVLSPLALPFRHDNTRESALKITSHLLSLPGNLVLKIQREMVDEKRQLWQTRAGEQLQKELVEERAKHARDLEAARKSHEAAMRSGNQRMMARMAQQEQEYKAQLDKLDREKEERIRILQQDFERMHEEKDQEYRQMIADLAQQLEEAARNKESFLRELERSQRKFDIDLEKLRREGRDNDKQWKHELEKQKIANETRIADVQAELAEYKDKAAELQDRKDKPALISVLQVLAGGGMLALSALKGNGALLASGTGILSSGMANLAG
;
A
#
# COMPACT_ATOMS: atom_id res chain seq x y z
N MET A 1 41.41 -3.04 -38.37
CA MET A 1 41.60 -2.46 -37.02
C MET A 1 41.13 -1.00 -36.96
N HIS A 2 41.61 -0.08 -37.81
CA HIS A 2 41.18 1.33 -37.77
C HIS A 2 39.68 1.59 -38.02
N LEU A 3 39.02 0.83 -38.90
CA LEU A 3 37.57 0.98 -39.14
C LEU A 3 36.72 0.50 -37.95
N HIS A 4 37.07 -0.62 -37.31
CA HIS A 4 36.31 -1.14 -36.16
C HIS A 4 36.44 -0.21 -34.94
N SER A 5 37.62 0.40 -34.76
CA SER A 5 37.88 1.41 -33.72
C SER A 5 37.06 2.69 -33.91
N SER A 6 36.89 3.18 -35.15
CA SER A 6 36.13 4.43 -35.37
C SER A 6 34.62 4.25 -35.24
N TYR A 7 34.08 3.09 -35.65
CA TYR A 7 32.65 2.77 -35.47
C TYR A 7 32.28 2.58 -34.00
N GLN A 8 33.20 2.05 -33.18
CA GLN A 8 32.99 1.86 -31.75
C GLN A 8 33.05 3.21 -30.99
N GLU A 9 34.00 4.09 -31.34
CA GLU A 9 34.05 5.48 -30.85
C GLU A 9 32.80 6.31 -31.25
N GLU A 10 32.27 6.14 -32.47
CA GLU A 10 31.06 6.82 -32.92
C GLU A 10 29.81 6.35 -32.17
N ALA A 11 29.66 5.04 -31.96
CA ALA A 11 28.55 4.48 -31.19
C ALA A 11 28.62 4.86 -29.70
N GLU A 12 29.82 4.93 -29.11
CA GLU A 12 30.03 5.40 -27.73
C GLU A 12 29.70 6.89 -27.56
N ARG A 13 30.04 7.73 -28.56
CA ARG A 13 29.66 9.16 -28.56
C ARG A 13 28.16 9.40 -28.56
N GLU A 14 27.37 8.51 -29.16
CA GLU A 14 25.91 8.66 -29.20
C GLU A 14 25.20 8.11 -27.95
N LEU A 15 25.73 7.06 -27.32
CA LEU A 15 25.08 6.37 -26.20
C LEU A 15 25.32 7.03 -24.84
N LEU A 16 26.55 7.48 -24.57
CA LEU A 16 26.92 8.03 -23.26
C LEU A 16 26.05 9.21 -22.80
N PRO A 17 25.72 10.21 -23.64
CA PRO A 17 24.84 11.31 -23.23
C PRO A 17 23.46 10.85 -22.78
N ILE A 18 22.93 9.78 -23.39
CA ILE A 18 21.61 9.22 -23.06
C ILE A 18 21.68 8.43 -21.75
N ILE A 19 22.77 7.70 -21.52
CA ILE A 19 23.00 6.97 -20.26
C ILE A 19 23.14 7.97 -19.10
N HIS A 20 23.86 9.08 -19.29
CA HIS A 20 23.94 10.14 -18.28
C HIS A 20 22.57 10.80 -18.04
N ASP A 21 21.81 11.11 -19.09
CA ASP A 21 20.44 11.63 -18.96
C ASP A 21 19.53 10.69 -18.15
N TYR A 22 19.65 9.38 -18.36
CA TYR A 22 18.96 8.38 -17.55
C TYR A 22 19.31 8.48 -16.06
N PHE A 23 20.60 8.54 -15.73
CA PHE A 23 21.04 8.59 -14.34
C PHE A 23 20.60 9.89 -13.64
N ASP A 24 20.66 11.02 -14.36
CA ASP A 24 20.32 12.33 -13.82
C ASP A 24 18.81 12.53 -13.64
N ASN A 25 17.99 11.98 -14.54
CA ASN A 25 16.55 12.31 -14.62
C ASN A 25 15.58 11.16 -14.31
N LEU A 26 16.00 9.90 -14.40
CA LEU A 26 15.12 8.73 -14.20
C LEU A 26 15.57 7.83 -13.05
N ASN A 27 16.86 7.49 -12.99
CA ASN A 27 17.39 6.64 -11.93
C ASN A 27 17.30 7.31 -10.55
N CYS A 28 17.31 8.64 -10.50
CA CYS A 28 17.05 9.41 -9.28
C CYS A 28 15.59 9.32 -8.79
N ILE A 29 14.67 8.76 -9.58
CA ILE A 29 13.27 8.55 -9.17
C ILE A 29 13.04 7.12 -8.72
N ILE A 30 13.54 6.16 -9.51
CA ILE A 30 13.50 4.74 -9.20
C ILE A 30 14.93 4.23 -9.44
N PRO A 31 15.74 4.06 -8.37
CA PRO A 31 17.18 3.78 -8.49
C PRO A 31 17.43 2.32 -8.85
N LEU A 32 17.11 1.99 -10.09
CA LEU A 32 17.23 0.65 -10.67
C LEU A 32 18.69 0.23 -10.78
N PHE A 33 19.56 1.12 -11.24
CA PHE A 33 20.98 0.88 -11.37
C PHE A 33 21.79 1.76 -10.42
N ASP A 34 23.03 1.38 -10.21
CA ASP A 34 24.04 2.22 -9.57
C ASP A 34 24.96 2.78 -10.65
N ALA A 35 25.11 4.12 -10.68
CA ALA A 35 25.78 4.78 -11.79
C ALA A 35 27.25 4.34 -11.92
N ASP A 36 28.00 4.39 -10.82
CA ASP A 36 29.43 4.07 -10.82
C ASP A 36 29.67 2.59 -11.14
N THR A 37 28.89 1.69 -10.54
CA THR A 37 28.98 0.26 -10.85
C THR A 37 28.58 -0.05 -12.30
N PHE A 38 27.55 0.59 -12.83
CA PHE A 38 27.11 0.38 -14.21
C PHE A 38 28.16 0.87 -15.21
N MET A 39 28.67 2.09 -15.03
CA MET A 39 29.68 2.68 -15.91
C MET A 39 30.96 1.84 -15.93
N ARG A 40 31.41 1.35 -14.77
CA ARG A 40 32.56 0.45 -14.68
C ARG A 40 32.34 -0.86 -15.44
N LYS A 41 31.16 -1.48 -15.30
CA LYS A 41 30.79 -2.69 -16.06
C LYS A 41 30.72 -2.42 -17.57
N LEU A 42 30.29 -1.23 -17.96
CA LEU A 42 30.25 -0.82 -19.37
C LEU A 42 31.66 -0.69 -19.95
N ASP A 43 32.56 0.01 -19.25
CA ASP A 43 33.97 0.16 -19.68
C ASP A 43 34.69 -1.20 -19.77
N GLU A 44 34.47 -2.09 -18.80
CA GLU A 44 34.98 -3.46 -18.82
C GLU A 44 34.43 -4.28 -20.01
N ALA A 45 33.17 -4.06 -20.40
CA ALA A 45 32.55 -4.74 -21.51
C ALA A 45 33.03 -4.21 -22.88
N ASP A 46 33.35 -2.92 -22.96
CA ASP A 46 33.86 -2.27 -24.17
C ASP A 46 35.31 -2.61 -24.47
N THR A 47 36.08 -2.88 -23.42
CA THR A 47 37.46 -3.39 -23.54
C THR A 47 37.54 -4.89 -23.82
N ALA A 48 36.45 -5.64 -23.61
CA ALA A 48 36.37 -7.07 -23.91
C ALA A 48 36.10 -7.35 -25.41
N ASN A 49 36.38 -8.57 -25.88
CA ASN A 49 36.07 -9.04 -27.23
C ASN A 49 34.55 -9.28 -27.42
N GLY A 50 33.74 -8.23 -27.23
CA GLY A 50 32.28 -8.21 -27.34
C GLY A 50 31.56 -8.04 -26.00
N ARG A 51 30.52 -7.20 -26.00
CA ARG A 51 29.69 -6.92 -24.83
C ARG A 51 28.89 -8.15 -24.40
N PRO A 52 28.91 -8.53 -23.10
CA PRO A 52 28.03 -9.57 -22.56
C PRO A 52 26.55 -9.29 -22.86
N PRO A 53 25.72 -10.31 -23.14
CA PRO A 53 24.30 -10.12 -23.47
C PRO A 53 23.51 -9.34 -22.40
N VAL A 54 23.84 -9.53 -21.12
CA VAL A 54 23.19 -8.86 -20.00
C VAL A 54 23.45 -7.34 -19.98
N ILE A 55 24.67 -6.91 -20.33
CA ILE A 55 25.04 -5.49 -20.41
C ILE A 55 24.36 -4.85 -21.61
N THR A 56 24.38 -5.52 -22.77
CA THR A 56 23.64 -5.07 -23.96
C THR A 56 22.15 -4.92 -23.67
N ALA A 57 21.54 -5.88 -22.96
CA ALA A 57 20.13 -5.78 -22.56
C ALA A 57 19.87 -4.62 -21.60
N ALA A 58 20.77 -4.38 -20.63
CA ALA A 58 20.65 -3.25 -19.71
C ALA A 58 20.74 -1.90 -20.44
N ILE A 59 21.65 -1.75 -21.42
CA ILE A 59 21.70 -0.55 -22.28
C ILE A 59 20.37 -0.38 -23.04
N ASN A 60 19.84 -1.44 -23.66
CA ASN A 60 18.56 -1.35 -24.37
C ASN A 60 17.40 -0.96 -23.43
N VAL A 61 17.38 -1.46 -22.20
CA VAL A 61 16.41 -1.04 -21.17
C VAL A 61 16.56 0.46 -20.85
N ILE A 62 17.78 0.96 -20.64
CA ILE A 62 18.04 2.38 -20.38
C ILE A 62 17.55 3.23 -21.56
N LEU A 63 17.92 2.88 -22.79
CA LEU A 63 17.49 3.59 -24.00
C LEU A 63 15.96 3.63 -24.10
N ALA A 64 15.28 2.50 -23.90
CA ALA A 64 13.83 2.45 -23.96
C ALA A 64 13.17 3.30 -22.85
N LEU A 65 13.68 3.24 -21.61
CA LEU A 65 13.15 4.04 -20.49
C LEU A 65 13.31 5.54 -20.74
N VAL A 66 14.47 5.97 -21.24
CA VAL A 66 14.69 7.37 -21.64
C VAL A 66 13.73 7.76 -22.75
N SER A 67 13.61 6.98 -23.83
CA SER A 67 12.69 7.27 -24.94
C SER A 67 11.26 7.51 -24.46
N VAL A 68 10.78 6.66 -23.56
CA VAL A 68 9.38 6.62 -23.12
C VAL A 68 9.06 7.72 -22.10
N HIS A 69 10.02 8.09 -21.25
CA HIS A 69 9.84 9.08 -20.19
C HIS A 69 10.39 10.47 -20.51
N ARG A 70 10.91 10.66 -21.73
CA ARG A 70 11.45 11.95 -22.19
C ARG A 70 10.38 13.03 -22.21
N VAL A 71 10.65 14.13 -21.51
CA VAL A 71 9.79 15.33 -21.47
C VAL A 71 10.45 16.54 -22.15
N THR A 72 11.77 16.54 -22.30
CA THR A 72 12.54 17.64 -22.90
C THR A 72 13.26 17.21 -24.18
N ILE A 73 13.61 18.19 -25.03
CA ILE A 73 14.24 17.98 -26.35
C ILE A 73 15.77 17.81 -26.24
N THR A 74 16.35 17.97 -25.05
CA THR A 74 17.76 18.34 -24.89
C THR A 74 18.82 17.24 -25.05
N PRO A 75 18.56 15.93 -24.83
CA PRO A 75 19.47 14.92 -25.39
C PRO A 75 19.13 14.62 -26.86
N PRO A 76 20.07 14.11 -27.67
CA PRO A 76 19.72 13.51 -28.96
C PRO A 76 18.65 12.41 -28.75
N PRO A 77 17.73 12.21 -29.71
CA PRO A 77 16.83 11.07 -29.62
C PRO A 77 17.67 9.79 -29.60
N PRO A 78 17.26 8.77 -28.83
CA PRO A 78 17.97 7.51 -28.79
C PRO A 78 18.10 6.89 -30.19
N PRO A 79 19.23 6.23 -30.48
CA PRO A 79 19.58 5.78 -31.82
C PRO A 79 18.66 4.66 -32.33
N LEU A 80 18.00 3.96 -31.41
CA LEU A 80 17.06 2.87 -31.68
C LEU A 80 15.66 3.27 -31.22
N ASP A 81 14.67 2.87 -32.01
CA ASP A 81 13.27 2.99 -31.62
C ASP A 81 13.02 2.19 -30.32
N PRO A 82 12.28 2.72 -29.34
CA PRO A 82 12.01 2.05 -28.07
C PRO A 82 11.44 0.63 -28.21
N ALA A 83 10.63 0.32 -29.22
CA ALA A 83 10.11 -1.04 -29.40
C ALA A 83 11.22 -2.03 -29.80
N THR A 84 12.19 -1.57 -30.58
CA THR A 84 13.38 -2.37 -30.94
C THR A 84 14.25 -2.62 -29.71
N CYS A 85 14.46 -1.59 -28.88
CA CYS A 85 15.19 -1.73 -27.62
C CYS A 85 14.52 -2.76 -26.69
N VAL A 86 13.20 -2.66 -26.51
CA VAL A 86 12.42 -3.63 -25.71
C VAL A 86 12.58 -5.04 -26.28
N ALA A 87 12.42 -5.22 -27.59
CA ALA A 87 12.54 -6.53 -28.24
C ALA A 87 13.94 -7.15 -28.04
N ASN A 88 15.00 -6.34 -28.19
CA ASN A 88 16.38 -6.78 -27.97
C ASN A 88 16.60 -7.26 -26.53
N ALA A 89 16.16 -6.47 -25.54
CA ALA A 89 16.30 -6.84 -24.13
C ALA A 89 15.41 -8.06 -23.76
N GLN A 90 14.18 -8.12 -24.28
CA GLN A 90 13.27 -9.25 -24.05
C GLN A 90 13.81 -10.56 -24.62
N SER A 91 14.53 -10.52 -25.75
CA SER A 91 15.08 -11.72 -26.41
C SER A 91 16.01 -12.56 -25.52
N VAL A 92 16.67 -11.92 -24.55
CA VAL A 92 17.57 -12.58 -23.60
C VAL A 92 16.95 -12.81 -22.22
N ALA A 93 15.77 -12.23 -21.94
CA ALA A 93 15.13 -12.26 -20.62
C ALA A 93 14.90 -13.68 -20.08
N GLY A 94 14.51 -14.63 -20.93
CA GLY A 94 14.33 -16.04 -20.54
C GLY A 94 15.64 -16.72 -20.09
N GLY A 95 16.75 -16.42 -20.76
CA GLY A 95 18.08 -16.91 -20.38
C GLY A 95 18.57 -16.28 -19.08
N LEU A 96 18.32 -14.98 -18.90
CA LEU A 96 18.63 -14.26 -17.67
C LEU A 96 17.85 -14.82 -16.46
N ALA A 97 16.55 -15.07 -16.63
CA ALA A 97 15.69 -15.60 -15.57
C ALA A 97 16.08 -17.02 -15.10
N THR A 98 16.61 -17.85 -15.99
CA THR A 98 16.89 -19.27 -15.71
C THR A 98 18.35 -19.54 -15.32
N GLY A 99 19.30 -18.81 -15.91
CA GLY A 99 20.72 -19.15 -15.85
C GLY A 99 21.63 -18.16 -15.13
N SER A 100 21.15 -16.96 -14.76
CA SER A 100 22.02 -15.93 -14.17
C SER A 100 22.00 -15.93 -12.63
N ASP A 101 23.14 -15.57 -12.04
CA ASP A 101 23.32 -15.22 -10.62
C ASP A 101 23.75 -13.75 -10.48
N ASP A 102 23.38 -12.92 -11.46
CA ASP A 102 23.81 -11.52 -11.54
C ASP A 102 22.67 -10.57 -11.12
N LEU A 103 23.01 -9.58 -10.30
CA LEU A 103 22.10 -8.49 -9.94
C LEU A 103 21.66 -7.70 -11.19
N LEU A 104 22.55 -7.56 -12.18
CA LEU A 104 22.24 -6.85 -13.42
C LEU A 104 21.12 -7.55 -14.22
N ALA A 105 21.07 -8.88 -14.19
CA ALA A 105 19.99 -9.63 -14.82
C ALA A 105 18.64 -9.36 -14.16
N LEU A 106 18.60 -9.25 -12.82
CA LEU A 106 17.40 -8.83 -12.10
C LEU A 106 16.99 -7.41 -12.50
N GLN A 107 17.94 -6.48 -12.58
CA GLN A 107 17.67 -5.09 -12.97
C GLN A 107 17.11 -4.98 -14.40
N VAL A 108 17.61 -5.81 -15.34
CA VAL A 108 17.05 -5.90 -16.70
C VAL A 108 15.59 -6.37 -16.68
N LEU A 109 15.26 -7.42 -15.92
CA LEU A 109 13.88 -7.91 -15.80
C LEU A 109 12.94 -6.84 -15.21
N LEU A 110 13.41 -6.10 -14.20
CA LEU A 110 12.64 -5.01 -13.59
C LEU A 110 12.42 -3.85 -14.55
N GLY A 111 13.46 -3.44 -15.29
CA GLY A 111 13.32 -2.38 -16.30
C GLY A 111 12.37 -2.75 -17.44
N LEU A 112 12.41 -4.02 -17.90
CA LEU A 112 11.41 -4.55 -18.85
C LEU A 112 9.99 -4.52 -18.25
N ALA A 113 9.82 -4.92 -16.99
CA ALA A 113 8.53 -4.86 -16.32
C ALA A 113 7.99 -3.42 -16.23
N MET A 114 8.84 -2.44 -15.93
CA MET A 114 8.51 -1.01 -15.91
C MET A 114 8.05 -0.49 -17.30
N LEU A 115 8.72 -0.93 -18.38
CA LEU A 115 8.32 -0.58 -19.75
C LEU A 115 6.93 -1.13 -20.10
N HIS A 116 6.64 -2.37 -19.70
CA HIS A 116 5.34 -3.00 -19.91
C HIS A 116 4.20 -2.45 -19.03
N LEU A 117 4.45 -1.58 -18.05
CA LEU A 117 3.38 -0.92 -17.28
C LEU A 117 2.60 0.12 -18.09
N GLY A 118 3.19 0.66 -19.16
CA GLY A 118 2.54 1.63 -20.05
C GLY A 118 2.13 1.03 -21.39
N THR A 119 1.91 -0.28 -21.45
CA THR A 119 1.32 -0.94 -22.62
C THR A 119 -0.15 -1.30 -22.33
N PRO A 120 -0.98 -1.54 -23.37
CA PRO A 120 -2.39 -1.87 -23.18
C PRO A 120 -2.59 -3.08 -22.28
N HIS A 121 -3.72 -3.15 -21.56
CA HIS A 121 -3.98 -4.19 -20.55
C HIS A 121 -3.78 -5.63 -21.06
N GLU A 122 -4.10 -5.90 -22.32
CA GLU A 122 -3.89 -7.21 -22.98
C GLU A 122 -2.43 -7.67 -22.96
N THR A 123 -1.49 -6.73 -22.95
CA THR A 123 -0.05 -6.97 -22.93
C THR A 123 0.57 -6.90 -21.52
N LEU A 124 -0.21 -6.57 -20.49
CA LEU A 124 0.24 -6.55 -19.09
C LEU A 124 0.67 -7.96 -18.59
N ILE A 125 0.30 -9.02 -19.32
CA ILE A 125 0.73 -10.39 -19.05
C ILE A 125 2.25 -10.57 -19.10
N GLU A 126 2.94 -9.77 -19.92
CA GLU A 126 4.40 -9.77 -20.00
C GLU A 126 5.01 -9.21 -18.71
N ALA A 127 4.48 -8.09 -18.20
CA ALA A 127 4.91 -7.54 -16.91
C ALA A 127 4.69 -8.54 -15.77
N ARG A 128 3.55 -9.26 -15.76
CA ARG A 128 3.25 -10.33 -14.79
C ARG A 128 4.28 -11.46 -14.83
N SER A 129 4.68 -11.88 -16.03
CA SER A 129 5.69 -12.94 -16.23
C SER A 129 7.08 -12.48 -15.76
N LEU A 130 7.47 -11.27 -16.17
CA LEU A 130 8.76 -10.66 -15.81
C LEU A 130 8.89 -10.47 -14.29
N ILE A 131 7.85 -9.96 -13.63
CA ILE A 131 7.90 -9.77 -12.17
C ILE A 131 7.94 -11.10 -11.42
N ALA A 132 7.25 -12.14 -11.91
CA ALA A 132 7.34 -13.47 -11.31
C ALA A 132 8.76 -14.05 -11.40
N ASN A 133 9.43 -13.88 -12.53
CA ASN A 133 10.83 -14.27 -12.70
C ASN A 133 11.76 -13.42 -11.82
N ALA A 134 11.53 -12.11 -11.75
CA ALA A 134 12.30 -11.20 -10.91
C ALA A 134 12.19 -11.56 -9.41
N VAL A 135 11.00 -11.91 -8.91
CA VAL A 135 10.81 -12.38 -7.52
C VAL A 135 11.59 -13.67 -7.27
N LYS A 136 11.54 -14.64 -8.20
CA LYS A 136 12.32 -15.88 -8.07
C LYS A 136 13.83 -15.62 -8.06
N LEU A 137 14.32 -14.73 -8.92
CA LEU A 137 15.73 -14.34 -8.94
C LEU A 137 16.13 -13.57 -7.67
N THR A 138 15.26 -12.71 -7.16
CA THR A 138 15.43 -12.00 -5.87
C THR A 138 15.60 -12.99 -4.71
N HIS A 139 14.82 -14.08 -4.70
CA HIS A 139 14.97 -15.14 -3.70
C HIS A 139 16.26 -15.94 -3.90
N LYS A 140 16.59 -16.31 -5.14
CA LYS A 140 17.83 -17.03 -5.49
C LYS A 140 19.07 -16.26 -5.05
N LEU A 141 19.10 -14.96 -5.30
CA LEU A 141 20.19 -14.07 -4.92
C LEU A 141 20.20 -13.74 -3.42
N GLY A 142 19.14 -14.06 -2.67
CA GLY A 142 19.02 -13.78 -1.24
C GLY A 142 18.84 -12.30 -0.89
N LEU A 143 18.28 -11.49 -1.80
CA LEU A 143 18.09 -10.04 -1.62
C LEU A 143 17.10 -9.68 -0.49
N HIS A 144 16.17 -10.58 -0.20
CA HIS A 144 15.12 -10.44 0.82
C HIS A 144 15.62 -10.68 2.26
N GLN A 145 16.91 -11.00 2.44
CA GLN A 145 17.51 -11.34 3.73
C GLN A 145 18.64 -10.37 4.10
N SER A 146 18.47 -9.63 5.19
CA SER A 146 19.43 -8.68 5.74
C SER A 146 20.75 -9.36 6.08
N ARG A 147 20.71 -10.58 6.63
CA ARG A 147 21.91 -11.40 6.91
C ARG A 147 22.75 -11.69 5.66
N THR A 148 22.10 -11.89 4.50
CA THR A 148 22.78 -12.21 3.24
C THR A 148 23.36 -10.95 2.64
N ASN A 149 22.62 -9.84 2.70
CA ASN A 149 23.11 -8.55 2.22
C ASN A 149 24.29 -8.03 3.06
N ALA A 150 24.36 -8.37 4.35
CA ALA A 150 25.47 -8.02 5.23
C ALA A 150 26.81 -8.71 4.88
N LEU A 151 26.79 -9.73 4.00
CA LEU A 151 28.01 -10.40 3.51
C LEU A 151 28.74 -9.61 2.42
N PHE A 152 28.08 -8.59 1.85
CA PHE A 152 28.61 -7.76 0.79
C PHE A 152 29.13 -6.43 1.35
N ASP A 153 29.98 -5.76 0.58
CA ASP A 153 30.39 -4.39 0.88
C ASP A 153 29.19 -3.42 0.87
N ILE A 154 29.39 -2.22 1.42
CA ILE A 154 28.32 -1.24 1.63
C ILE A 154 27.66 -0.82 0.31
N GLU A 155 28.44 -0.66 -0.76
CA GLU A 155 27.94 -0.24 -2.08
C GLU A 155 27.06 -1.34 -2.68
N THR A 156 27.58 -2.56 -2.76
CA THR A 156 26.85 -3.72 -3.28
C THR A 156 25.61 -4.04 -2.44
N SER A 157 25.72 -3.99 -1.11
CA SER A 157 24.59 -4.21 -0.20
C SER A 157 23.49 -3.17 -0.42
N SER A 158 23.86 -1.89 -0.59
CA SER A 158 22.92 -0.82 -0.89
C SER A 158 22.18 -1.05 -2.21
N GLN A 159 22.89 -1.47 -3.26
CA GLN A 159 22.28 -1.82 -4.54
C GLN A 159 21.27 -2.97 -4.42
N ARG A 160 21.63 -4.01 -3.68
CA ARG A 160 20.78 -5.18 -3.43
C ARG A 160 19.50 -4.81 -2.68
N VAL A 161 19.60 -3.94 -1.67
CA VAL A 161 18.45 -3.42 -0.93
C VAL A 161 17.54 -2.57 -1.83
N ARG A 162 18.10 -1.68 -2.66
CA ARG A 162 17.31 -0.89 -3.62
C ARG A 162 16.56 -1.78 -4.61
N ALA A 163 17.25 -2.76 -5.20
CA ALA A 163 16.65 -3.72 -6.14
C ALA A 163 15.51 -4.52 -5.48
N PHE A 164 15.68 -4.98 -4.23
CA PHE A 164 14.60 -5.65 -3.50
C PHE A 164 13.35 -4.78 -3.40
N TRP A 165 13.49 -3.51 -3.03
CA TRP A 165 12.34 -2.61 -2.88
C TRP A 165 11.67 -2.26 -4.22
N ILE A 166 12.42 -2.21 -5.32
CA ILE A 166 11.84 -2.06 -6.67
C ILE A 166 11.01 -3.29 -7.03
N VAL A 167 11.51 -4.50 -6.78
CA VAL A 167 10.75 -5.75 -6.97
C VAL A 167 9.47 -5.72 -6.15
N TYR A 168 9.57 -5.33 -4.87
CA TYR A 168 8.44 -5.21 -3.97
C TYR A 168 7.37 -4.25 -4.50
N VAL A 169 7.76 -3.03 -4.90
CA VAL A 169 6.83 -2.03 -5.45
C VAL A 169 6.14 -2.55 -6.71
N LEU A 170 6.90 -3.09 -7.67
CA LEU A 170 6.35 -3.57 -8.94
C LEU A 170 5.44 -4.79 -8.76
N ASP A 171 5.78 -5.73 -7.88
CA ASP A 171 4.94 -6.89 -7.56
C ASP A 171 3.56 -6.45 -7.03
N ARG A 172 3.51 -5.49 -6.10
CA ARG A 172 2.23 -4.99 -5.57
C ARG A 172 1.48 -4.12 -6.57
N ASP A 173 2.16 -3.26 -7.33
CA ASP A 173 1.48 -2.41 -8.30
C ASP A 173 0.86 -3.24 -9.43
N ILE A 174 1.60 -4.21 -9.98
CA ILE A 174 1.09 -5.13 -11.00
C ILE A 174 -0.07 -5.96 -10.43
N SER A 175 0.11 -6.57 -9.26
CA SER A 175 -0.92 -7.40 -8.60
C SER A 175 -2.20 -6.61 -8.31
N CYS A 176 -2.06 -5.35 -7.90
CA CYS A 176 -3.16 -4.42 -7.67
C CYS A 176 -3.93 -4.13 -8.97
N ARG A 177 -3.23 -3.92 -10.09
CA ARG A 177 -3.84 -3.69 -11.41
C ARG A 177 -4.56 -4.92 -11.96
N THR A 178 -4.04 -6.11 -11.66
CA THR A 178 -4.54 -7.37 -12.22
C THR A 178 -5.48 -8.12 -11.27
N SER A 179 -5.65 -7.64 -10.04
CA SER A 179 -6.40 -8.29 -8.96
C SER A 179 -5.85 -9.68 -8.58
N ASP A 180 -4.53 -9.88 -8.73
CA ASP A 180 -3.84 -11.11 -8.31
C ASP A 180 -3.24 -10.97 -6.90
N PRO A 181 -2.92 -12.08 -6.22
CA PRO A 181 -2.10 -12.03 -5.01
C PRO A 181 -0.68 -11.55 -5.32
N PRO A 182 -0.14 -10.60 -4.51
CA PRO A 182 1.29 -10.30 -4.52
C PRO A 182 2.13 -11.56 -4.26
N LEU A 183 3.27 -11.66 -4.93
CA LEU A 183 4.15 -12.83 -4.88
C LEU A 183 5.07 -12.83 -3.66
N ILE A 184 5.59 -11.66 -3.26
CA ILE A 184 6.38 -11.54 -2.04
C ILE A 184 5.42 -11.42 -0.85
N ARG A 185 5.59 -12.22 0.20
CA ARG A 185 4.83 -12.06 1.44
C ARG A 185 5.60 -11.14 2.38
N ASP A 186 4.89 -10.31 3.14
CA ASP A 186 5.52 -9.40 4.11
C ASP A 186 6.26 -10.18 5.23
N ASP A 187 5.85 -11.42 5.50
CA ASP A 187 6.53 -12.32 6.45
C ASP A 187 7.85 -12.91 5.92
N ASP A 188 8.09 -12.86 4.60
CA ASP A 188 9.20 -13.56 3.93
C ASP A 188 10.43 -12.67 3.72
N HIS A 189 10.46 -11.44 4.27
CA HIS A 189 11.62 -10.55 4.19
C HIS A 189 11.88 -9.81 5.50
N ASP A 190 13.14 -9.45 5.74
CA ASP A 190 13.59 -8.67 6.91
C ASP A 190 14.37 -7.40 6.50
N ILE A 191 14.20 -6.96 5.25
CA ILE A 191 14.84 -5.76 4.71
C ILE A 191 14.15 -4.50 5.25
N ALA A 192 14.93 -3.61 5.87
CA ALA A 192 14.45 -2.34 6.35
C ALA A 192 14.15 -1.36 5.19
N LEU A 193 13.21 -0.44 5.42
CA LEU A 193 12.92 0.65 4.50
C LEU A 193 14.20 1.48 4.25
N PRO A 194 14.55 1.81 2.99
CA PRO A 194 15.77 2.53 2.72
C PRO A 194 15.67 3.95 3.32
N PRO A 195 16.70 4.42 4.04
CA PRO A 195 16.72 5.78 4.56
C PRO A 195 16.70 6.77 3.40
N SER A 196 15.95 7.87 3.55
CA SER A 196 15.87 8.92 2.53
C SER A 196 17.21 9.62 2.25
N THR A 197 18.21 9.43 3.12
CA THR A 197 19.59 9.92 2.98
C THR A 197 20.49 9.02 2.12
N MET A 198 20.02 7.87 1.63
CA MET A 198 20.78 7.01 0.71
C MET A 198 20.77 7.57 -0.72
N GLY A 199 21.38 8.75 -0.90
CA GLY A 199 21.96 9.28 -2.15
C GLY A 199 21.08 9.52 -3.37
N SER A 200 19.84 9.02 -3.47
CA SER A 200 19.10 9.04 -4.76
C SER A 200 17.58 9.21 -4.66
N GLY A 201 17.00 9.52 -3.49
CA GLY A 201 15.53 9.55 -3.34
C GLY A 201 14.92 10.94 -3.45
N LEU A 202 15.62 11.97 -2.97
CA LEU A 202 15.04 13.30 -2.77
C LEU A 202 15.11 14.14 -4.05
N ILE A 203 13.99 14.19 -4.76
CA ILE A 203 13.90 14.91 -6.03
C ILE A 203 13.49 16.36 -5.79
N ARG A 204 14.12 17.27 -6.52
CA ARG A 204 13.78 18.69 -6.56
C ARG A 204 12.64 18.94 -7.54
N PHE A 205 11.59 19.62 -7.07
CA PHE A 205 10.45 20.04 -7.85
C PHE A 205 10.33 21.56 -7.86
N THR A 206 10.25 22.12 -9.07
CA THR A 206 10.02 23.55 -9.29
C THR A 206 8.53 23.81 -9.46
N VAL A 207 7.96 24.65 -8.59
CA VAL A 207 6.55 25.05 -8.63
C VAL A 207 6.44 26.51 -9.07
N ALA A 208 5.75 26.76 -10.17
CA ALA A 208 5.52 28.09 -10.72
C ALA A 208 4.82 28.99 -9.68
N GLY A 209 5.37 30.19 -9.46
CA GLY A 209 4.84 31.15 -8.48
C GLY A 209 5.24 30.87 -7.03
N SER A 210 6.09 29.88 -6.76
CA SER A 210 6.78 29.69 -5.48
C SER A 210 8.24 30.13 -5.61
N GLU A 211 8.76 30.84 -4.60
CA GLU A 211 10.19 31.18 -4.53
C GLU A 211 11.04 30.02 -4.00
N ALA A 212 10.42 29.00 -3.38
CA ALA A 212 11.11 27.85 -2.81
C ALA A 212 10.84 26.57 -3.60
N ASP A 213 11.92 25.84 -3.88
CA ASP A 213 11.88 24.48 -4.42
C ASP A 213 11.31 23.49 -3.38
N VAL A 214 10.57 22.49 -3.87
CA VAL A 214 10.03 21.42 -3.02
C VAL A 214 10.84 20.16 -3.23
N TYR A 215 11.29 19.54 -2.15
CA TYR A 215 12.07 18.31 -2.17
C TYR A 215 11.21 17.14 -1.70
N PHE A 216 11.15 16.05 -2.47
CA PHE A 216 10.28 14.92 -2.14
C PHE A 216 10.84 13.57 -2.59
N ASP A 217 10.70 12.56 -1.73
CA ASP A 217 11.19 11.20 -1.94
C ASP A 217 10.10 10.33 -2.60
N VAL A 218 10.07 10.34 -3.93
CA VAL A 218 9.05 9.63 -4.72
C VAL A 218 9.18 8.12 -4.55
N PHE A 219 10.40 7.58 -4.46
CA PHE A 219 10.61 6.15 -4.30
C PHE A 219 10.07 5.65 -2.96
N GLN A 220 10.36 6.36 -1.87
CA GLN A 220 9.82 6.01 -0.56
C GLN A 220 8.29 6.12 -0.53
N ALA A 221 7.71 7.10 -1.23
CA ALA A 221 6.26 7.23 -1.35
C ALA A 221 5.63 6.03 -2.08
N TRP A 222 6.27 5.53 -3.15
CA TRP A 222 5.91 4.28 -3.82
C TRP A 222 5.98 3.07 -2.89
N ILE A 223 7.07 2.91 -2.12
CA ILE A 223 7.20 1.80 -1.17
C ILE A 223 6.06 1.83 -0.14
N ARG A 224 5.77 3.00 0.44
CA ARG A 224 4.68 3.15 1.41
C ARG A 224 3.32 2.84 0.79
N LEU A 225 3.08 3.25 -0.45
CA LEU A 225 1.84 2.94 -1.15
C LEU A 225 1.73 1.43 -1.46
N ALA A 226 2.85 0.78 -1.81
CA ALA A 226 2.89 -0.67 -2.07
C ALA A 226 2.48 -1.49 -0.83
N HIS A 227 2.83 -1.05 0.38
CA HIS A 227 2.32 -1.69 1.62
C HIS A 227 0.79 -1.57 1.74
N ILE A 228 0.22 -0.43 1.34
CA ILE A 228 -1.24 -0.23 1.33
C ILE A 228 -1.88 -1.11 0.27
N GLN A 229 -1.30 -1.22 -0.93
CA GLN A 229 -1.74 -2.12 -2.00
C GLN A 229 -1.77 -3.59 -1.51
N GLY A 230 -0.72 -4.04 -0.83
CA GLY A 230 -0.67 -5.37 -0.21
C GLY A 230 -1.76 -5.58 0.84
N SER A 231 -1.96 -4.59 1.72
CA SER A 231 -3.00 -4.61 2.75
C SER A 231 -4.42 -4.64 2.17
N ILE A 232 -4.67 -3.93 1.07
CA ILE A 232 -5.93 -3.96 0.34
C ILE A 232 -6.20 -5.38 -0.15
N TYR A 233 -5.23 -6.00 -0.83
CA TYR A 233 -5.40 -7.37 -1.30
C TYR A 233 -5.66 -8.33 -0.14
N GLU A 234 -4.80 -8.33 0.88
CA GLU A 234 -4.89 -9.28 1.99
C GLU A 234 -6.22 -9.16 2.74
N LYS A 235 -6.65 -7.93 3.07
CA LYS A 235 -7.82 -7.68 3.93
C LYS A 235 -9.14 -7.60 3.17
N LEU A 236 -9.12 -7.32 1.87
CA LEU A 236 -10.34 -7.14 1.07
C LEU A 236 -10.49 -8.11 -0.08
N PHE A 237 -9.44 -8.70 -0.66
CA PHE A 237 -9.54 -9.53 -1.88
C PHE A 237 -9.05 -10.97 -1.71
N SER A 238 -8.33 -11.28 -0.63
CA SER A 238 -7.86 -12.64 -0.38
C SER A 238 -9.01 -13.61 -0.11
N ALA A 239 -8.83 -14.91 -0.39
CA ALA A 239 -9.82 -15.93 -0.07
C ALA A 239 -10.19 -15.94 1.43
N ARG A 240 -9.24 -15.57 2.31
CA ARG A 240 -9.48 -15.42 3.74
C ARG A 240 -10.35 -14.20 4.03
N ALA A 241 -10.09 -13.07 3.38
CA ALA A 241 -10.91 -11.87 3.48
C ALA A 241 -12.33 -12.12 2.99
N ASP A 242 -12.50 -12.85 1.88
CA ASP A 242 -13.83 -13.15 1.34
C ASP A 242 -14.69 -13.96 2.31
N ALA A 243 -14.07 -14.86 3.09
CA ALA A 243 -14.73 -15.64 4.14
C ALA A 243 -15.08 -14.84 5.41
N GLN A 244 -14.59 -13.59 5.56
CA GLN A 244 -14.90 -12.76 6.72
C GLN A 244 -16.34 -12.20 6.67
N PRO A 245 -16.98 -11.96 7.83
CA PRO A 245 -18.29 -11.32 7.87
C PRO A 245 -18.22 -9.87 7.37
N PRO A 246 -19.33 -9.31 6.86
CA PRO A 246 -19.38 -7.93 6.35
C PRO A 246 -18.85 -6.88 7.35
N THR A 247 -19.16 -7.04 8.64
CA THR A 247 -18.69 -6.14 9.71
C THR A 247 -17.16 -6.09 9.83
N ALA A 248 -16.47 -7.22 9.68
CA ALA A 248 -15.02 -7.26 9.69
C ALA A 248 -14.43 -6.60 8.44
N LYS A 249 -15.07 -6.79 7.27
CA LYS A 249 -14.69 -6.11 6.02
C LYS A 249 -14.82 -4.59 6.16
N ASP A 250 -15.85 -4.10 6.84
CA ASP A 250 -16.04 -2.66 7.07
C ASP A 250 -14.97 -2.09 8.01
N ILE A 251 -14.60 -2.79 9.08
CA ILE A 251 -13.46 -2.41 9.93
C ILE A 251 -12.17 -2.34 9.11
N HIS A 252 -11.91 -3.32 8.25
CA HIS A 252 -10.73 -3.31 7.38
C HIS A 252 -10.75 -2.15 6.38
N ARG A 253 -11.91 -1.82 5.80
CA ARG A 253 -12.07 -0.64 4.94
C ARG A 253 -11.72 0.64 5.69
N THR A 254 -12.24 0.83 6.91
CA THR A 254 -11.92 2.01 7.73
C THR A 254 -10.43 2.11 8.04
N GLN A 255 -9.77 0.98 8.36
CA GLN A 255 -8.33 0.95 8.60
C GLN A 255 -7.54 1.35 7.35
N ILE A 256 -7.84 0.76 6.19
CA ILE A 256 -7.18 1.06 4.92
C ILE A 256 -7.42 2.52 4.52
N HIS A 257 -8.64 3.01 4.73
CA HIS A 257 -9.00 4.40 4.46
C HIS A 257 -8.15 5.36 5.32
N GLY A 258 -7.95 5.05 6.61
CA GLY A 258 -7.02 5.77 7.48
C GLY A 258 -5.57 5.74 6.97
N MET A 259 -5.10 4.59 6.46
CA MET A 259 -3.76 4.46 5.87
C MET A 259 -3.60 5.31 4.60
N LEU A 260 -4.62 5.35 3.73
CA LEU A 260 -4.62 6.16 2.50
C LEU A 260 -4.61 7.66 2.79
N HIS A 261 -5.37 8.11 3.79
CA HIS A 261 -5.33 9.51 4.22
C HIS A 261 -4.01 9.89 4.89
N ALA A 262 -3.48 9.00 5.74
CA ALA A 262 -2.17 9.20 6.34
C ALA A 262 -1.08 9.32 5.27
N TRP A 263 -1.12 8.46 4.24
CA TRP A 263 -0.22 8.54 3.10
C TRP A 263 -0.38 9.87 2.35
N LEU A 264 -1.61 10.29 2.03
CA LEU A 264 -1.86 11.54 1.33
C LEU A 264 -1.40 12.77 2.13
N ALA A 265 -1.48 12.71 3.46
CA ALA A 265 -0.98 13.75 4.36
C ALA A 265 0.55 13.88 4.35
N THR A 266 1.29 12.85 3.93
CA THR A 266 2.75 12.94 3.73
C THR A 266 3.15 13.71 2.48
N MET A 267 2.21 13.91 1.53
CA MET A 267 2.49 14.63 0.29
C MET A 267 2.58 16.15 0.54
N PRO A 268 3.68 16.82 0.14
CA PRO A 268 3.81 18.27 0.24
C PRO A 268 2.66 19.01 -0.47
N SER A 269 2.20 20.12 0.10
CA SER A 269 1.09 20.91 -0.46
C SER A 269 1.38 21.39 -1.89
N GLY A 270 2.64 21.77 -2.16
CA GLY A 270 3.11 22.16 -3.49
C GLY A 270 3.16 21.03 -4.53
N LEU A 271 2.96 19.77 -4.11
CA LEU A 271 2.98 18.60 -4.99
C LEU A 271 1.61 17.92 -5.10
N ARG A 272 0.56 18.50 -4.53
CA ARG A 272 -0.81 17.94 -4.60
C ARG A 272 -1.36 17.94 -6.04
N ALA A 273 -2.28 17.01 -6.32
CA ALA A 273 -2.94 16.89 -7.61
C ALA A 273 -3.51 18.22 -8.14
N ALA A 274 -4.06 19.07 -7.26
CA ALA A 274 -4.57 20.39 -7.65
C ALA A 274 -3.51 21.33 -8.26
N VAL A 275 -2.24 21.23 -7.84
CA VAL A 275 -1.13 22.01 -8.38
C VAL A 275 -0.77 21.54 -9.80
N MET A 276 -0.79 20.21 -10.01
CA MET A 276 -0.56 19.60 -11.32
C MET A 276 -1.65 19.97 -12.32
N VAL A 277 -2.91 19.89 -11.91
CA VAL A 277 -4.08 20.24 -12.75
C VAL A 277 -4.04 21.69 -13.21
N ARG A 278 -3.45 22.59 -12.40
CA ARG A 278 -3.26 24.00 -12.76
C ARG A 278 -2.05 24.26 -13.67
N GLY A 279 -1.29 23.23 -14.04
CA GLY A 279 -0.08 23.36 -14.84
C GLY A 279 1.04 24.13 -14.13
N MET A 280 1.03 24.15 -12.80
CA MET A 280 2.02 24.91 -12.02
C MET A 280 3.32 24.12 -11.78
N LEU A 281 3.34 22.81 -12.02
CA LEU A 281 4.53 21.99 -11.86
C LEU A 281 5.30 21.93 -13.19
N SER A 282 6.62 22.15 -13.16
CA SER A 282 7.44 22.07 -14.37
C SER A 282 7.41 20.66 -14.99
N PRO A 283 7.19 20.53 -16.32
CA PRO A 283 7.24 19.23 -17.00
C PRO A 283 8.59 18.56 -16.79
N SER A 284 8.58 17.38 -16.19
CA SER A 284 9.77 16.57 -15.91
C SER A 284 9.39 15.10 -15.74
N PRO A 285 10.34 14.16 -15.90
CA PRO A 285 10.06 12.75 -15.61
C PRO A 285 9.60 12.52 -14.17
N ALA A 286 10.07 13.34 -13.22
CA ALA A 286 9.63 13.33 -11.83
C ALA A 286 8.16 13.73 -11.68
N ALA A 287 7.73 14.82 -12.33
CA ALA A 287 6.32 15.25 -12.33
C ALA A 287 5.41 14.18 -12.95
N ARG A 288 5.89 13.51 -14.00
CA ARG A 288 5.20 12.37 -14.62
C ARG A 288 5.05 11.20 -13.65
N GLN A 289 6.12 10.77 -12.98
CA GLN A 289 6.05 9.68 -12.00
C GLN A 289 5.17 10.03 -10.79
N LEU A 290 5.18 11.29 -10.36
CA LEU A 290 4.27 11.79 -9.33
C LEU A 290 2.80 11.70 -9.77
N THR A 291 2.51 11.95 -11.05
CA THR A 291 1.16 11.79 -11.62
C THR A 291 0.73 10.32 -11.56
N VAL A 292 1.59 9.39 -11.99
CA VAL A 292 1.33 7.94 -11.91
C VAL A 292 1.09 7.51 -10.46
N LEU A 293 1.87 8.02 -9.51
CA LEU A 293 1.72 7.75 -8.08
C LEU A 293 0.35 8.20 -7.54
N TYR A 294 -0.14 9.39 -7.93
CA TYR A 294 -1.49 9.85 -7.57
C TYR A 294 -2.59 8.97 -8.15
N PHE A 295 -2.44 8.53 -9.41
CA PHE A 295 -3.35 7.57 -10.00
C PHE A 295 -3.33 6.24 -9.24
N ALA A 296 -2.16 5.71 -8.88
CA ALA A 296 -2.06 4.49 -8.07
C ALA A 296 -2.74 4.64 -6.70
N TRP A 297 -2.61 5.80 -6.05
CA TRP A 297 -3.34 6.10 -4.82
C TRP A 297 -4.86 6.13 -5.03
N LEU A 298 -5.34 6.80 -6.09
CA LEU A 298 -6.76 6.80 -6.47
C LEU A 298 -7.27 5.38 -6.74
N ALA A 299 -6.47 4.53 -7.39
CA ALA A 299 -6.78 3.13 -7.62
C ALA A 299 -7.03 2.39 -6.31
N CYS A 300 -6.12 2.56 -5.34
CA CYS A 300 -6.24 1.97 -4.01
C CYS A 300 -7.51 2.43 -3.30
N PHE A 301 -7.84 3.72 -3.42
CA PHE A 301 -9.06 4.29 -2.85
C PHE A 301 -10.32 3.65 -3.46
N LEU A 302 -10.42 3.60 -4.79
CA LEU A 302 -11.58 2.98 -5.47
C LEU A 302 -11.70 1.48 -5.19
N GLN A 303 -10.58 0.74 -5.12
CA GLN A 303 -10.55 -0.69 -4.80
C GLN A 303 -11.01 -0.97 -3.36
N THR A 304 -10.69 -0.09 -2.41
CA THR A 304 -11.16 -0.20 -1.01
C THR A 304 -12.70 -0.25 -0.94
N HIS A 305 -13.34 0.50 -1.83
CA HIS A 305 -14.80 0.56 -1.96
C HIS A 305 -15.38 -0.47 -2.95
N ARG A 306 -14.54 -1.29 -3.60
CA ARG A 306 -14.95 -2.28 -4.63
C ARG A 306 -15.77 -1.64 -5.78
N VAL A 307 -15.30 -0.50 -6.28
CA VAL A 307 -15.95 0.28 -7.37
C VAL A 307 -15.03 0.49 -8.59
N GLY A 308 -14.19 -0.50 -8.89
CA GLY A 308 -13.27 -0.47 -10.04
C GLY A 308 -13.86 -1.07 -11.31
N SER A 309 -13.30 -0.72 -12.47
CA SER A 309 -13.66 -1.31 -13.77
C SER A 309 -13.45 -2.82 -13.84
N HIS A 310 -12.53 -3.35 -13.03
CA HIS A 310 -12.24 -4.79 -12.92
C HIS A 310 -13.15 -5.53 -11.93
N ASP A 311 -13.99 -4.83 -11.16
CA ASP A 311 -14.97 -5.47 -10.29
C ASP A 311 -16.20 -5.91 -11.10
N ALA A 312 -16.17 -7.15 -11.56
CA ALA A 312 -17.23 -7.77 -12.37
C ALA A 312 -18.62 -7.64 -11.75
N GLU A 313 -18.70 -7.81 -10.43
CA GLU A 313 -19.96 -7.79 -9.69
C GLU A 313 -20.53 -6.37 -9.65
N TRP A 314 -19.70 -5.38 -9.35
CA TRP A 314 -20.12 -3.98 -9.36
C TRP A 314 -20.51 -3.48 -10.75
N VAL A 315 -19.70 -3.75 -11.78
CA VAL A 315 -20.00 -3.35 -13.17
C VAL A 315 -21.31 -4.00 -13.65
N THR A 316 -21.53 -5.29 -13.38
CA THR A 316 -22.78 -5.97 -13.74
C THR A 316 -23.98 -5.30 -13.08
N ARG A 317 -23.90 -5.01 -11.78
CA ARG A 317 -24.98 -4.35 -11.02
C ARG A 317 -25.26 -2.94 -11.53
N LEU A 318 -24.22 -2.18 -11.89
CA LEU A 318 -24.35 -0.85 -12.50
C LEU A 318 -25.08 -0.93 -13.84
N VAL A 319 -24.71 -1.87 -14.71
CA VAL A 319 -25.35 -2.06 -16.02
C VAL A 319 -26.82 -2.46 -15.86
N GLU A 320 -27.14 -3.41 -14.98
CA GLU A 320 -28.51 -3.81 -14.66
C GLU A 320 -29.35 -2.65 -14.10
N TYR A 321 -28.79 -1.87 -13.18
CA TYR A 321 -29.44 -0.69 -12.62
C TYR A 321 -29.71 0.35 -13.71
N SER A 322 -28.74 0.61 -14.59
CA SER A 322 -28.90 1.55 -15.70
C SER A 322 -30.05 1.17 -16.64
N GLN A 323 -30.21 -0.14 -16.90
CA GLN A 323 -31.29 -0.65 -17.74
C GLN A 323 -32.65 -0.42 -17.07
N ARG A 324 -32.76 -0.69 -15.77
CA ARG A 324 -34.01 -0.47 -15.03
C ARG A 324 -34.37 1.00 -14.92
N ALA A 325 -33.39 1.90 -14.74
CA ALA A 325 -33.63 3.33 -14.67
C ALA A 325 -34.25 3.90 -15.98
N ILE A 326 -33.92 3.33 -17.14
CA ILE A 326 -34.49 3.73 -18.44
C ILE A 326 -35.74 2.94 -18.85
N SER A 327 -36.06 1.81 -18.20
CA SER A 327 -37.23 0.98 -18.54
C SER A 327 -38.35 1.01 -17.49
N GLY A 328 -38.07 1.46 -16.26
CA GLY A 328 -39.03 1.50 -15.14
C GLY A 328 -40.01 2.69 -15.19
N PRO A 329 -41.11 2.64 -14.42
CA PRO A 329 -42.08 3.74 -14.30
C PRO A 329 -41.45 5.01 -13.69
N VAL A 330 -41.97 6.19 -14.08
CA VAL A 330 -41.42 7.53 -13.75
C VAL A 330 -41.39 7.83 -12.24
N ASN A 331 -42.22 7.16 -11.46
CA ASN A 331 -42.14 7.11 -10.00
C ASN A 331 -41.83 5.68 -9.59
N PRO A 332 -40.58 5.34 -9.25
CA PRO A 332 -40.37 4.23 -8.33
C PRO A 332 -40.86 4.75 -6.97
N GLU A 333 -42.03 4.33 -6.51
CA GLU A 333 -42.14 4.19 -5.06
C GLU A 333 -40.94 3.35 -4.63
N PRO A 334 -40.17 3.75 -3.59
CA PRO A 334 -39.15 2.89 -3.05
C PRO A 334 -39.88 1.65 -2.57
N VAL A 335 -39.92 0.59 -3.38
CA VAL A 335 -40.48 -0.69 -2.96
C VAL A 335 -39.71 -1.04 -1.69
N PRO A 336 -40.38 -1.17 -0.53
CA PRO A 336 -39.70 -1.52 0.70
C PRO A 336 -38.97 -2.85 0.44
N GLY A 337 -37.64 -2.81 0.37
CA GLY A 337 -36.81 -3.97 0.05
C GLY A 337 -36.32 -4.13 -1.40
N SER A 338 -36.58 -3.23 -2.36
CA SER A 338 -35.88 -3.27 -3.67
C SER A 338 -34.45 -2.75 -3.54
N SER A 339 -33.60 -3.63 -3.00
CA SER A 339 -32.24 -3.40 -2.54
C SER A 339 -31.20 -2.98 -3.62
N LEU A 340 -31.57 -2.73 -4.88
CA LEU A 340 -30.60 -2.50 -5.97
C LEU A 340 -29.82 -1.18 -5.90
N SER A 341 -30.42 -0.09 -5.40
CA SER A 341 -29.71 1.18 -5.22
C SER A 341 -28.56 1.06 -4.21
N MET A 342 -28.80 0.34 -3.10
CA MET A 342 -27.81 0.01 -2.07
C MET A 342 -26.64 -0.84 -2.60
N TYR A 343 -26.78 -1.49 -3.76
CA TYR A 343 -25.73 -2.31 -4.34
C TYR A 343 -24.87 -1.58 -5.39
N VAL A 344 -25.31 -0.43 -5.88
CA VAL A 344 -24.56 0.40 -6.85
C VAL A 344 -23.73 1.46 -6.12
N LYS A 345 -24.21 1.93 -4.97
CA LYS A 345 -23.48 2.80 -4.03
C LYS A 345 -23.00 1.98 -2.83
N PRO A 346 -21.71 2.04 -2.45
CA PRO A 346 -21.26 1.54 -1.16
C PRO A 346 -22.06 2.19 -0.03
N SER A 347 -22.35 1.43 1.03
CA SER A 347 -23.15 1.87 2.19
C SER A 347 -22.54 3.04 2.97
N SER A 348 -21.23 3.28 2.83
CA SER A 348 -20.50 4.37 3.48
C SER A 348 -19.41 4.93 2.55
N GLY A 349 -19.17 6.25 2.63
CA GLY A 349 -18.06 6.91 1.93
C GLY A 349 -18.29 7.18 0.44
N TRP A 350 -19.51 7.01 -0.08
CA TRP A 350 -19.80 7.26 -1.50
C TRP A 350 -19.50 8.70 -1.94
N ALA A 351 -19.77 9.70 -1.09
CA ALA A 351 -19.46 11.10 -1.39
C ALA A 351 -17.95 11.30 -1.65
N GLU A 352 -17.11 10.73 -0.79
CA GLU A 352 -15.65 10.80 -0.93
C GLU A 352 -15.13 10.04 -2.16
N VAL A 353 -15.74 8.89 -2.48
CA VAL A 353 -15.47 8.14 -3.71
C VAL A 353 -15.78 8.96 -4.96
N VAL A 354 -16.90 9.68 -4.96
CA VAL A 354 -17.28 10.58 -6.06
C VAL A 354 -16.31 11.75 -6.15
N ASP A 355 -15.91 12.35 -5.03
CA ASP A 355 -14.95 13.45 -5.02
C ASP A 355 -13.57 13.00 -5.52
N ALA A 356 -13.10 11.83 -5.10
CA ALA A 356 -11.89 11.20 -5.63
C ALA A 356 -11.99 10.93 -7.15
N ALA A 357 -13.15 10.45 -7.63
CA ALA A 357 -13.38 10.23 -9.06
C ALA A 357 -13.37 11.54 -9.86
N ARG A 358 -13.88 12.64 -9.30
CA ARG A 358 -13.80 13.99 -9.91
C ARG A 358 -12.36 14.48 -9.95
N GLU A 359 -11.60 14.31 -8.87
CA GLU A 359 -10.17 14.63 -8.85
C GLU A 359 -9.40 13.84 -9.90
N CYS A 360 -9.66 12.53 -10.02
CA CYS A 360 -9.09 11.68 -11.06
C CYS A 360 -9.40 12.22 -12.47
N ALA A 361 -10.64 12.59 -12.74
CA ALA A 361 -11.05 13.11 -14.05
C ALA A 361 -10.36 14.45 -14.36
N ARG A 362 -10.16 15.31 -13.36
CA ARG A 362 -9.40 16.56 -13.52
C ARG A 362 -7.91 16.30 -13.74
N LEU A 363 -7.31 15.37 -12.98
CA LEU A 363 -5.91 14.99 -13.11
C LEU A 363 -5.59 14.40 -14.48
N PHE A 364 -6.53 13.65 -15.07
CA PHE A 364 -6.37 13.10 -16.41
C PHE A 364 -6.16 14.17 -17.49
N ARG A 365 -6.54 15.42 -17.26
CA ARG A 365 -6.25 16.52 -18.19
C ARG A 365 -4.75 16.85 -18.31
N VAL A 366 -3.95 16.44 -17.33
CA VAL A 366 -2.49 16.58 -17.35
C VAL A 366 -1.85 15.53 -18.27
N VAL A 367 -2.56 14.44 -18.57
CA VAL A 367 -2.08 13.38 -19.46
C VAL A 367 -2.25 13.85 -20.90
N GLU A 368 -1.13 14.15 -21.56
CA GLU A 368 -1.12 14.54 -22.97
C GLU A 368 -1.57 13.37 -23.86
N GLN A 369 -2.30 13.68 -24.94
CA GLN A 369 -2.90 12.64 -25.79
C GLN A 369 -1.87 11.85 -26.60
N ASP A 370 -0.71 12.45 -26.89
CA ASP A 370 0.37 11.81 -27.62
C ASP A 370 1.29 10.99 -26.70
N ASP A 371 1.10 11.10 -25.38
CA ASP A 371 1.84 10.32 -24.38
C ASP A 371 1.20 8.93 -24.19
N SER A 372 1.54 8.03 -25.11
CA SER A 372 1.03 6.66 -25.13
C SER A 372 1.27 5.92 -23.81
N TRP A 373 2.50 5.95 -23.27
CA TRP A 373 2.83 5.20 -22.07
C TRP A 373 2.06 5.71 -20.85
N LEU A 374 1.98 7.04 -20.65
CA LEU A 374 1.26 7.59 -19.49
C LEU A 374 -0.23 7.29 -19.59
N THR A 375 -0.80 7.48 -20.77
CA THR A 375 -2.19 7.15 -21.07
C THR A 375 -2.52 5.72 -20.64
N TRP A 376 -1.76 4.73 -21.11
CA TRP A 376 -2.01 3.33 -20.79
C TRP A 376 -1.78 2.99 -19.32
N SER A 377 -0.76 3.60 -18.71
CA SER A 377 -0.45 3.37 -17.29
C SER A 377 -1.57 3.81 -16.34
N VAL A 378 -2.49 4.71 -16.76
CA VAL A 378 -3.56 5.24 -15.90
C VAL A 378 -4.98 4.98 -16.42
N THR A 379 -5.13 4.41 -17.62
CA THR A 379 -6.44 4.23 -18.29
C THR A 379 -7.45 3.47 -17.44
N CYS A 380 -7.06 2.40 -16.75
CA CYS A 380 -8.00 1.60 -15.95
C CYS A 380 -8.64 2.42 -14.81
N ILE A 381 -7.88 3.32 -14.22
CA ILE A 381 -8.33 4.18 -13.10
C ILE A 381 -9.21 5.30 -13.64
N PHE A 382 -8.86 5.84 -14.80
CA PHE A 382 -9.68 6.81 -15.52
C PHE A 382 -11.05 6.25 -15.92
N VAL A 383 -11.08 5.03 -16.45
CA VAL A 383 -12.30 4.28 -16.77
C VAL A 383 -13.12 4.05 -15.50
N SER A 384 -12.50 3.56 -14.42
CA SER A 384 -13.17 3.33 -13.13
C SER A 384 -13.82 4.59 -12.57
N SER A 385 -13.09 5.71 -12.56
CA SER A 385 -13.59 7.01 -12.10
C SER A 385 -14.77 7.49 -12.94
N THR A 386 -14.69 7.32 -14.27
CA THR A 386 -15.79 7.68 -15.16
C THR A 386 -17.05 6.83 -14.88
N LEU A 387 -16.91 5.53 -14.58
CA LEU A 387 -18.04 4.67 -14.17
C LEU A 387 -18.65 5.13 -12.85
N VAL A 388 -17.83 5.55 -11.88
CA VAL A 388 -18.31 6.13 -10.62
C VAL A 388 -19.15 7.40 -10.86
N LEU A 389 -18.70 8.31 -11.74
CA LEU A 389 -19.47 9.52 -12.07
C LEU A 389 -20.77 9.21 -12.82
N ILE A 390 -20.76 8.24 -13.73
CA ILE A 390 -21.97 7.73 -14.41
C ILE A 390 -22.93 7.14 -13.39
N SER A 391 -22.43 6.30 -12.47
CA SER A 391 -23.21 5.71 -11.38
C SER A 391 -23.84 6.78 -10.48
N ASN A 392 -23.08 7.81 -10.12
CA ASN A 392 -23.59 8.94 -9.37
C ASN A 392 -24.70 9.68 -10.14
N THR A 393 -24.58 9.79 -11.46
CA THR A 393 -25.58 10.44 -12.34
C THR A 393 -26.84 9.60 -12.52
N LEU A 394 -26.72 8.28 -12.55
CA LEU A 394 -27.87 7.37 -12.59
C LEU A 394 -28.71 7.44 -11.31
N THR A 395 -28.05 7.71 -10.17
CA THR A 395 -28.67 7.72 -8.84
C THR A 395 -29.06 9.13 -8.36
N VAL A 396 -29.32 10.04 -9.30
CA VAL A 396 -29.69 11.46 -9.05
C VAL A 396 -30.89 11.63 -8.12
N ALA A 397 -31.84 10.69 -8.12
CA ALA A 397 -33.04 10.76 -7.29
C ALA A 397 -32.77 10.77 -5.78
N GLU A 398 -31.58 10.32 -5.38
CA GLU A 398 -31.17 10.10 -3.99
C GLU A 398 -30.04 11.06 -3.58
N ARG A 399 -29.79 12.13 -4.35
CA ARG A 399 -28.72 13.10 -4.07
C ARG A 399 -29.18 14.17 -3.07
N GLU A 400 -28.32 14.51 -2.12
CA GLU A 400 -28.48 15.68 -1.25
C GLU A 400 -28.07 16.99 -1.93
N ARG A 401 -27.11 16.96 -2.87
CA ARG A 401 -26.60 18.15 -3.60
C ARG A 401 -26.81 18.00 -5.11
N LEU A 402 -27.66 18.86 -5.67
CA LEU A 402 -27.98 18.90 -7.11
C LEU A 402 -26.99 19.74 -7.94
N SER A 403 -26.22 20.64 -7.31
CA SER A 403 -25.28 21.57 -7.99
C SER A 403 -24.17 20.86 -8.75
N ASP A 404 -23.73 19.70 -8.29
CA ASP A 404 -22.52 19.05 -8.80
C ASP A 404 -22.83 18.09 -9.98
N ALA A 405 -24.11 17.93 -10.34
CA ALA A 405 -24.54 17.03 -11.40
C ALA A 405 -24.09 17.48 -12.80
N ASP A 406 -24.07 18.79 -13.05
CA ASP A 406 -23.64 19.33 -14.33
C ASP A 406 -22.12 19.23 -14.50
N GLU A 407 -21.35 19.30 -13.41
CA GLU A 407 -19.92 19.03 -13.44
C GLU A 407 -19.64 17.56 -13.76
N ASP A 408 -20.31 16.61 -13.08
CA ASP A 408 -20.19 15.18 -13.34
C ASP A 408 -20.46 14.86 -14.83
N GLU A 409 -21.53 15.42 -15.40
CA GLU A 409 -21.91 15.21 -16.79
C GLU A 409 -20.85 15.76 -17.77
N ARG A 410 -20.29 16.93 -17.48
CA ARG A 410 -19.20 17.51 -18.28
C ARG A 410 -17.95 16.63 -18.24
N LEU A 411 -17.54 16.17 -17.06
CA LEU A 411 -16.38 15.29 -16.89
C LEU A 411 -16.58 13.95 -17.63
N VAL A 412 -17.77 13.36 -17.54
CA VAL A 412 -18.11 12.13 -18.29
C VAL A 412 -18.09 12.38 -19.80
N ALA A 413 -18.59 13.52 -20.28
CA ALA A 413 -18.56 13.86 -21.71
C ALA A 413 -17.13 14.04 -22.24
N GLU A 414 -16.26 14.70 -21.46
CA GLU A 414 -14.82 14.81 -21.77
C GLU A 414 -14.18 13.41 -21.88
N ALA A 415 -14.53 12.49 -20.97
CA ALA A 415 -14.01 11.13 -20.97
C ALA A 415 -14.50 10.29 -22.16
N VAL A 416 -15.79 10.38 -22.51
CA VAL A 416 -16.33 9.71 -23.70
C VAL A 416 -15.67 10.22 -24.97
N ALA A 417 -15.44 11.55 -25.07
CA ALA A 417 -14.76 12.14 -26.21
C ALA A 417 -13.29 11.68 -26.31
N PHE A 418 -12.60 11.51 -25.19
CA PHE A 418 -11.26 10.95 -25.16
C PHE A 418 -11.24 9.50 -25.67
N LEU A 419 -12.11 8.63 -25.16
CA LEU A 419 -12.21 7.24 -25.64
C LEU A 419 -12.55 7.16 -27.13
N ALA A 420 -13.36 8.09 -27.65
CA ALA A 420 -13.64 8.18 -29.07
C ALA A 420 -12.39 8.49 -29.91
N ARG A 421 -11.54 9.42 -29.44
CA ARG A 421 -10.26 9.75 -30.10
C ARG A 421 -9.28 8.58 -30.02
N ALA A 422 -9.14 7.94 -28.86
CA ALA A 422 -8.29 6.77 -28.68
C ALA A 422 -8.72 5.61 -29.61
N ALA A 423 -10.04 5.38 -29.74
CA ALA A 423 -10.60 4.39 -30.65
C ALA A 423 -10.34 4.71 -32.14
N ALA A 424 -10.24 5.99 -32.51
CA ALA A 424 -9.93 6.43 -33.86
C ALA A 424 -8.42 6.33 -34.18
N ALA A 425 -7.57 6.67 -33.20
CA ALA A 425 -6.12 6.60 -33.34
C ALA A 425 -5.60 5.15 -33.47
N MET A 426 -6.32 4.19 -32.90
CA MET A 426 -5.91 2.78 -32.86
C MET A 426 -6.99 1.86 -33.42
N PRO A 427 -7.21 1.86 -34.75
CA PRO A 427 -8.28 1.09 -35.38
C PRO A 427 -8.10 -0.42 -35.20
N GLU A 428 -6.86 -0.90 -35.13
CA GLU A 428 -6.55 -2.33 -34.95
C GLU A 428 -6.98 -2.88 -33.59
N TRP A 429 -7.11 -2.03 -32.57
CA TRP A 429 -7.43 -2.44 -31.21
C TRP A 429 -8.94 -2.42 -30.96
N GLU A 430 -9.49 -3.56 -30.55
CA GLU A 430 -10.94 -3.66 -30.27
C GLU A 430 -11.33 -3.01 -28.94
N THR A 431 -10.45 -3.06 -27.95
CA THR A 431 -10.74 -2.64 -26.58
C THR A 431 -11.17 -1.17 -26.49
N PRO A 432 -10.43 -0.19 -27.03
CA PRO A 432 -10.86 1.23 -27.00
C PRO A 432 -12.21 1.47 -27.68
N ARG A 433 -12.49 0.76 -28.79
CA ARG A 433 -13.78 0.85 -29.50
C ARG A 433 -14.93 0.33 -28.65
N LYS A 434 -14.77 -0.84 -28.01
CA LYS A 434 -15.75 -1.44 -27.10
C LYS A 434 -16.00 -0.53 -25.88
N LEU A 435 -14.94 0.03 -25.30
CA LEU A 435 -15.04 0.98 -24.19
C LEU A 435 -15.79 2.25 -24.60
N HIS A 436 -15.43 2.88 -25.71
CA HIS A 436 -16.13 4.06 -26.19
C HIS A 436 -17.62 3.80 -26.39
N ALA A 437 -17.99 2.70 -27.07
CA ALA A 437 -19.39 2.35 -27.30
C ALA A 437 -20.17 2.16 -25.98
N ALA A 438 -19.58 1.43 -25.03
CA ALA A 438 -20.21 1.17 -23.75
C ALA A 438 -20.38 2.42 -22.87
N PHE A 439 -19.34 3.26 -22.78
CA PHE A 439 -19.40 4.51 -22.00
C PHE A 439 -20.36 5.51 -22.61
N ARG A 440 -20.41 5.61 -23.95
CA ARG A 440 -21.39 6.43 -24.66
C ARG A 440 -22.81 5.96 -24.36
N GLU A 441 -23.03 4.65 -24.35
CA GLU A 441 -24.33 4.05 -24.04
C GLU A 441 -24.73 4.34 -22.58
N LEU A 442 -23.87 4.01 -21.60
CA LEU A 442 -24.14 4.25 -20.18
C LEU A 442 -24.33 5.74 -19.84
N SER A 443 -23.53 6.63 -20.42
CA SER A 443 -23.69 8.08 -20.30
C SER A 443 -25.05 8.55 -20.84
N CYS A 444 -25.50 7.98 -21.97
CA CYS A 444 -26.84 8.26 -22.51
C CYS A 444 -27.94 7.82 -21.54
N ARG A 445 -27.84 6.60 -20.99
CA ARG A 445 -28.79 6.07 -20.00
C ARG A 445 -28.86 6.96 -18.75
N ALA A 446 -27.71 7.43 -18.27
CA ALA A 446 -27.62 8.34 -17.13
C ALA A 446 -28.34 9.67 -17.39
N ARG A 447 -28.16 10.29 -18.57
CA ARG A 447 -28.86 11.54 -18.96
C ARG A 447 -30.37 11.35 -19.08
N ILE A 448 -30.81 10.21 -19.61
CA ILE A 448 -32.24 9.86 -19.70
C ILE A 448 -32.84 9.72 -18.29
N ALA A 449 -32.18 8.98 -17.40
CA ALA A 449 -32.62 8.80 -16.01
C ALA A 449 -32.75 10.14 -15.27
N ARG A 450 -31.75 11.01 -15.40
CA ARG A 450 -31.76 12.39 -14.85
C ARG A 450 -32.94 13.21 -15.39
N SER A 451 -33.17 13.17 -16.70
CA SER A 451 -34.25 13.91 -17.35
C SER A 451 -35.64 13.46 -16.88
N ARG A 452 -35.82 12.15 -16.70
CA ARG A 452 -37.06 11.57 -16.13
C ARG A 452 -37.29 12.03 -14.69
N PHE A 453 -36.25 12.05 -13.87
CA PHE A 453 -36.36 12.53 -12.49
C PHE A 453 -36.70 14.03 -12.41
N ALA A 454 -36.09 14.86 -13.27
CA ALA A 454 -36.40 16.28 -13.35
C ALA A 454 -37.87 16.53 -13.74
N LEU A 455 -38.40 15.75 -14.69
CA LEU A 455 -39.81 15.80 -15.08
C LEU A 455 -40.73 15.38 -13.91
N ALA A 456 -40.39 14.31 -13.19
CA ALA A 456 -41.16 13.84 -12.03
C ALA A 456 -41.27 14.92 -10.93
N ARG A 457 -40.18 15.63 -10.63
CA ARG A 457 -40.16 16.73 -9.65
C ARG A 457 -40.95 17.96 -10.08
N SER A 458 -41.06 18.23 -11.37
CA SER A 458 -41.70 19.45 -11.89
C SER A 458 -43.23 19.45 -11.78
N GLY A 459 -43.84 18.32 -11.40
CA GLY A 459 -45.28 18.22 -11.09
C GLY A 459 -46.24 18.52 -12.25
N SER A 460 -45.77 18.77 -13.47
CA SER A 460 -46.66 19.11 -14.58
C SER A 460 -47.37 17.86 -15.11
N GLY A 461 -48.65 17.69 -14.76
CA GLY A 461 -49.56 16.68 -15.31
C GLY A 461 -49.87 16.81 -16.81
N SER A 462 -49.07 17.59 -17.55
CA SER A 462 -49.07 17.62 -19.02
C SER A 462 -47.72 17.11 -19.49
N LYS A 463 -47.71 16.01 -20.27
CA LYS A 463 -46.83 15.77 -21.44
C LYS A 463 -46.64 14.27 -21.77
N PRO A 464 -47.53 13.68 -22.58
CA PRO A 464 -47.20 12.49 -23.37
C PRO A 464 -46.04 12.77 -24.35
N ALA A 465 -45.97 13.98 -24.92
CA ALA A 465 -44.98 14.34 -25.95
C ALA A 465 -43.53 14.52 -25.43
N SER A 466 -43.33 15.03 -24.20
CA SER A 466 -41.97 15.11 -23.62
C SER A 466 -41.48 13.78 -23.05
N MET A 467 -42.38 12.82 -22.84
CA MET A 467 -42.06 11.45 -22.43
C MET A 467 -41.77 10.56 -23.64
N ALA A 468 -42.51 10.72 -24.74
CA ALA A 468 -42.35 9.91 -25.95
C ALA A 468 -40.94 9.97 -26.54
N TRP A 469 -40.28 11.14 -26.56
CA TRP A 469 -38.90 11.25 -27.03
C TRP A 469 -37.90 10.59 -26.07
N LEU A 470 -38.14 10.64 -24.74
CA LEU A 470 -37.30 9.98 -23.74
C LEU A 470 -37.44 8.46 -23.81
N GLU A 471 -38.65 7.95 -24.05
CA GLU A 471 -38.91 6.53 -24.28
C GLU A 471 -38.29 6.04 -25.59
N ASP A 472 -38.36 6.85 -26.64
CA ASP A 472 -37.70 6.55 -27.91
C ASP A 472 -36.16 6.60 -27.80
N ALA A 473 -35.61 7.58 -27.08
CA ALA A 473 -34.19 7.65 -26.75
C ALA A 473 -33.75 6.46 -25.88
N ALA A 474 -34.58 6.04 -24.91
CA ALA A 474 -34.35 4.86 -24.09
C ALA A 474 -34.33 3.59 -24.93
N ARG A 475 -35.30 3.41 -25.84
CA ARG A 475 -35.34 2.30 -26.82
C ARG A 475 -34.10 2.28 -27.70
N ARG A 476 -33.65 3.44 -28.20
CA ARG A 476 -32.41 3.57 -29.00
C ARG A 476 -31.14 3.30 -28.19
N SER A 477 -31.16 3.53 -26.87
CA SER A 477 -30.03 3.30 -25.96
C SER A 477 -29.97 1.91 -25.34
N ALA A 478 -30.99 1.06 -25.55
CA ALA A 478 -31.10 -0.30 -25.02
C ALA A 478 -30.19 -1.30 -25.75
N GLY A 479 -29.01 -0.85 -26.18
CA GLY A 479 -27.99 -1.69 -26.78
C GLY A 479 -27.40 -2.71 -25.79
N HIS A 480 -26.51 -3.56 -26.30
CA HIS A 480 -25.76 -4.54 -25.50
C HIS A 480 -24.31 -4.09 -25.25
N SER A 481 -23.92 -2.87 -25.66
CA SER A 481 -22.52 -2.43 -25.57
C SER A 481 -22.08 -2.26 -24.12
N ALA A 482 -22.99 -1.86 -23.22
CA ALA A 482 -22.72 -1.79 -21.79
C ALA A 482 -22.43 -3.18 -21.16
N VAL A 483 -23.02 -4.25 -21.69
CA VAL A 483 -22.77 -5.63 -21.25
C VAL A 483 -21.35 -6.07 -21.65
N ALA A 484 -20.84 -5.57 -22.77
CA ALA A 484 -19.47 -5.82 -23.21
C ALA A 484 -18.40 -5.25 -22.25
N LEU A 485 -18.74 -4.35 -21.30
CA LEU A 485 -17.81 -3.94 -20.24
C LEU A 485 -17.50 -5.08 -19.29
N VAL A 486 -18.52 -5.89 -18.97
CA VAL A 486 -18.34 -7.09 -18.13
C VAL A 486 -17.40 -8.04 -18.85
N GLU A 487 -17.56 -8.25 -20.15
CA GLU A 487 -16.68 -9.12 -20.93
C GLU A 487 -15.25 -8.55 -21.11
N ALA A 488 -15.14 -7.24 -21.36
CA ALA A 488 -13.87 -6.57 -21.66
C ALA A 488 -12.93 -6.43 -20.45
N PHE A 489 -13.46 -6.23 -19.24
CA PHE A 489 -12.63 -5.99 -18.06
C PHE A 489 -12.46 -7.17 -17.12
N THR A 490 -13.30 -8.21 -17.25
CA THR A 490 -13.32 -9.33 -16.30
C THR A 490 -12.64 -10.60 -16.83
N GLY A 491 -12.32 -10.65 -18.12
CA GLY A 491 -11.51 -11.71 -18.75
C GLY A 491 -12.05 -13.14 -18.59
N ALA A 492 -13.25 -13.31 -18.01
CA ALA A 492 -13.75 -14.59 -17.56
C ALA A 492 -15.19 -14.76 -18.03
N GLY A 493 -15.47 -15.90 -18.67
CA GLY A 493 -16.82 -16.44 -18.81
C GLY A 493 -17.41 -16.86 -17.45
N VAL A 494 -17.37 -15.98 -16.45
CA VAL A 494 -18.09 -16.12 -15.19
C VAL A 494 -19.50 -15.66 -15.47
N LYS A 495 -20.36 -16.62 -15.80
CA LYS A 495 -21.81 -16.41 -15.71
C LYS A 495 -22.12 -15.83 -14.33
N PRO A 496 -22.86 -14.71 -14.23
CA PRO A 496 -23.19 -14.11 -12.95
C PRO A 496 -23.89 -15.15 -12.07
N ALA A 497 -23.47 -15.24 -10.80
CA ALA A 497 -24.01 -16.15 -9.81
C ALA A 497 -25.53 -15.97 -9.53
N ALA A 498 -26.15 -14.96 -10.14
CA ALA A 498 -27.56 -14.62 -10.00
C ALA A 498 -28.54 -15.64 -10.62
N GLU A 499 -28.11 -16.53 -11.52
CA GLU A 499 -29.02 -17.52 -12.13
C GLU A 499 -29.23 -18.81 -11.30
N LYS A 500 -28.59 -18.95 -10.13
CA LYS A 500 -28.60 -20.24 -9.38
C LYS A 500 -29.74 -20.46 -8.39
N LEU A 501 -30.68 -19.53 -8.23
CA LEU A 501 -31.66 -19.60 -7.13
C LEU A 501 -33.01 -20.29 -7.42
N TRP A 502 -33.27 -20.84 -8.62
CA TRP A 502 -34.63 -21.40 -8.88
C TRP A 502 -34.75 -22.70 -9.70
N GLN A 503 -33.79 -23.63 -9.71
CA GLN A 503 -34.05 -24.96 -10.31
C GLN A 503 -33.43 -26.13 -9.54
N LEU A 504 -34.30 -26.96 -8.95
CA LEU A 504 -34.01 -28.31 -8.43
C LEU A 504 -33.78 -29.32 -9.59
N PRO A 505 -33.10 -30.46 -9.37
CA PRO A 505 -32.12 -31.00 -10.31
C PRO A 505 -32.59 -32.22 -11.13
N ARG A 506 -31.94 -32.47 -12.29
CA ARG A 506 -31.86 -33.80 -12.92
C ARG A 506 -30.41 -34.31 -12.97
N LYS A 507 -30.24 -35.58 -12.58
CA LYS A 507 -29.01 -36.36 -12.37
C LYS A 507 -28.35 -36.86 -13.67
N GLY A 508 -27.04 -37.11 -13.61
CA GLY A 508 -26.29 -38.09 -14.44
C GLY A 508 -24.80 -37.70 -14.60
N SER A 509 -23.89 -38.07 -13.68
CA SER A 509 -22.91 -39.19 -13.77
C SER A 509 -21.82 -39.02 -14.85
N THR A 510 -20.50 -39.28 -14.72
CA THR A 510 -19.61 -39.75 -13.62
C THR A 510 -18.15 -39.84 -14.12
N LYS A 511 -17.17 -39.58 -13.20
CA LYS A 511 -15.80 -40.17 -13.01
C LYS A 511 -14.57 -39.41 -13.56
N LYS A 512 -13.41 -39.32 -12.87
CA LYS A 512 -12.92 -39.61 -11.49
C LYS A 512 -11.49 -39.02 -11.34
N LYS A 513 -11.17 -38.27 -10.26
CA LYS A 513 -9.79 -38.03 -9.73
C LYS A 513 -9.44 -39.05 -8.63
N ARG A 514 -8.16 -39.31 -8.33
CA ARG A 514 -7.70 -39.99 -7.10
C ARG A 514 -6.65 -39.14 -6.39
N VAL A 515 -6.80 -38.93 -5.08
CA VAL A 515 -5.79 -38.40 -4.14
C VAL A 515 -5.96 -39.15 -2.82
N VAL A 516 -4.87 -39.49 -2.13
CA VAL A 516 -4.82 -40.24 -0.85
C VAL A 516 -4.23 -39.31 0.23
N PHE A 517 -4.77 -39.35 1.46
CA PHE A 517 -4.24 -38.66 2.65
C PHE A 517 -3.98 -39.66 3.79
N PHE A 518 -2.96 -39.39 4.62
CA PHE A 518 -2.73 -40.03 5.92
C PHE A 518 -2.68 -38.94 7.01
N VAL A 519 -3.38 -39.15 8.13
CA VAL A 519 -3.31 -38.33 9.37
C VAL A 519 -3.31 -39.27 10.58
N LEU A 520 -2.43 -39.04 11.56
CA LEU A 520 -2.20 -39.89 12.75
C LEU A 520 -2.79 -39.26 14.02
N SER A 521 -3.81 -39.87 14.65
CA SER A 521 -4.05 -39.91 16.11
C SER A 521 -5.29 -40.79 16.48
N PRO A 522 -5.36 -41.42 17.68
CA PRO A 522 -5.94 -42.75 17.87
C PRO A 522 -7.43 -42.85 18.27
N LEU A 523 -8.25 -41.82 17.97
CA LEU A 523 -9.73 -41.95 17.98
C LEU A 523 -10.33 -41.89 16.57
N ALA A 524 -9.48 -41.93 15.54
CA ALA A 524 -9.88 -41.83 14.15
C ALA A 524 -10.09 -43.22 13.53
N LEU A 525 -11.32 -43.55 13.17
CA LEU A 525 -11.57 -44.57 12.15
C LEU A 525 -11.00 -44.04 10.82
N PRO A 526 -10.07 -44.75 10.15
CA PRO A 526 -9.54 -44.31 8.87
C PRO A 526 -10.63 -44.39 7.81
N PHE A 527 -11.09 -43.24 7.33
CA PHE A 527 -12.01 -43.17 6.19
C PHE A 527 -11.22 -42.95 4.90
N ARG A 528 -11.43 -43.82 3.92
CA ARG A 528 -10.80 -43.71 2.61
C ARG A 528 -11.74 -42.97 1.66
N HIS A 529 -11.32 -41.79 1.19
CA HIS A 529 -12.06 -41.03 0.19
C HIS A 529 -11.65 -41.48 -1.22
N ASP A 530 -12.45 -42.34 -1.83
CA ASP A 530 -12.23 -42.93 -3.15
C ASP A 530 -12.89 -42.15 -4.31
N ASN A 531 -13.21 -40.88 -4.04
CA ASN A 531 -13.83 -39.95 -4.97
C ASN A 531 -15.21 -40.43 -5.46
N THR A 532 -15.97 -40.98 -4.52
CA THR A 532 -17.37 -41.36 -4.69
C THR A 532 -18.23 -40.57 -3.72
N ARG A 533 -19.50 -40.32 -4.09
CA ARG A 533 -20.43 -39.56 -3.25
C ARG A 533 -20.70 -40.27 -1.91
N GLU A 534 -20.64 -41.60 -1.88
CA GLU A 534 -20.82 -42.40 -0.67
C GLU A 534 -19.66 -42.29 0.32
N SER A 535 -18.40 -42.23 -0.15
CA SER A 535 -17.26 -42.02 0.74
C SER A 535 -17.20 -40.58 1.26
N ALA A 536 -17.53 -39.60 0.41
CA ALA A 536 -17.69 -38.21 0.82
C ALA A 536 -18.82 -38.04 1.85
N LEU A 537 -19.97 -38.72 1.66
CA LEU A 537 -21.11 -38.71 2.57
C LEU A 537 -20.83 -39.42 3.90
N LYS A 538 -20.06 -40.51 3.91
CA LYS A 538 -19.61 -41.17 5.16
C LYS A 538 -18.68 -40.29 5.99
N ILE A 539 -17.77 -39.57 5.32
CA ILE A 539 -16.82 -38.67 5.99
C ILE A 539 -17.55 -37.43 6.52
N THR A 540 -18.42 -36.84 5.69
CA THR A 540 -19.20 -35.66 6.09
C THR A 540 -20.26 -36.01 7.13
N SER A 541 -20.94 -37.17 7.06
CA SER A 541 -21.87 -37.57 8.11
C SER A 541 -21.17 -37.82 9.44
N HIS A 542 -19.94 -38.34 9.41
CA HIS A 542 -19.12 -38.53 10.60
C HIS A 542 -18.62 -37.20 11.19
N LEU A 543 -18.23 -36.25 10.34
CA LEU A 543 -17.82 -34.90 10.77
C LEU A 543 -19.00 -34.07 11.28
N LEU A 544 -20.18 -34.24 10.68
CA LEU A 544 -21.43 -33.58 11.09
C LEU A 544 -22.05 -34.23 12.33
N SER A 545 -21.70 -35.48 12.65
CA SER A 545 -22.09 -36.10 13.91
C SER A 545 -21.18 -35.72 15.10
N LEU A 546 -20.20 -34.84 14.89
CA LEU A 546 -19.38 -34.27 15.97
C LEU A 546 -20.08 -33.01 16.51
N PRO A 547 -20.50 -33.00 17.79
CA PRO A 547 -21.22 -31.85 18.34
C PRO A 547 -20.30 -30.63 18.57
N GLY A 548 -20.68 -29.50 17.96
CA GLY A 548 -20.65 -28.12 18.46
C GLY A 548 -19.38 -27.52 19.10
N ASN A 549 -18.91 -26.41 18.50
CA ASN A 549 -17.87 -25.46 18.93
C ASN A 549 -16.42 -25.96 18.90
N LEU A 550 -15.78 -25.80 17.72
CA LEU A 550 -14.32 -25.89 17.61
C LEU A 550 -13.68 -24.56 18.03
N VAL A 551 -13.58 -24.35 19.35
CA VAL A 551 -12.57 -23.44 19.87
C VAL A 551 -11.21 -24.06 19.58
N LEU A 552 -10.30 -23.31 18.94
CA LEU A 552 -8.94 -23.79 18.73
C LEU A 552 -8.34 -24.08 20.10
N LYS A 553 -7.93 -25.33 20.31
CA LYS A 553 -7.52 -25.85 21.63
C LYS A 553 -6.45 -24.99 22.29
N ILE A 554 -5.56 -24.40 21.50
CA ILE A 554 -4.50 -23.55 22.01
C ILE A 554 -4.99 -22.23 22.59
N GLN A 555 -6.05 -21.68 22.01
CA GLN A 555 -6.65 -20.43 22.46
C GLN A 555 -7.42 -20.65 23.77
N ARG A 556 -8.08 -21.81 23.92
CA ARG A 556 -8.63 -22.27 25.20
C ARG A 556 -7.52 -22.54 26.23
N GLU A 557 -6.46 -23.24 25.84
CA GLU A 557 -5.37 -23.65 26.73
C GLU A 557 -4.58 -22.45 27.26
N MET A 558 -4.27 -21.45 26.42
CA MET A 558 -3.45 -20.31 26.83
C MET A 558 -4.22 -19.17 27.46
N VAL A 559 -5.41 -18.85 26.92
CA VAL A 559 -6.15 -17.63 27.30
C VAL A 559 -7.21 -17.94 28.34
N ASP A 560 -8.00 -19.00 28.14
CA ASP A 560 -9.07 -19.36 29.09
C ASP A 560 -8.54 -20.21 30.27
N GLU A 561 -7.59 -21.12 30.02
CA GLU A 561 -7.03 -22.05 31.02
C GLU A 561 -5.67 -21.58 31.60
N LYS A 562 -5.14 -20.43 31.15
CA LYS A 562 -3.86 -19.83 31.60
C LYS A 562 -2.64 -20.76 31.56
N ARG A 563 -2.58 -21.71 30.62
CA ARG A 563 -1.41 -22.57 30.44
C ARG A 563 -0.27 -21.83 29.77
N GLN A 564 0.95 -22.09 30.23
CA GLN A 564 2.18 -21.58 29.62
C GLN A 564 2.38 -22.23 28.23
N LEU A 565 3.01 -21.52 27.29
CA LEU A 565 3.13 -21.93 25.87
C LEU A 565 3.66 -23.37 25.69
N TRP A 566 4.61 -23.82 26.52
CA TRP A 566 5.17 -25.18 26.47
C TRP A 566 4.22 -26.29 26.94
N GLN A 567 3.13 -25.95 27.63
CA GLN A 567 2.09 -26.89 28.09
C GLN A 567 0.93 -27.03 27.11
N THR A 568 1.02 -26.33 25.96
CA THR A 568 0.00 -26.32 24.93
C THR A 568 0.33 -27.32 23.84
N ARG A 569 -0.69 -27.74 23.07
CA ARG A 569 -0.47 -28.67 21.96
C ARG A 569 0.44 -28.15 20.83
N ALA A 570 0.58 -26.84 20.64
CA ALA A 570 1.57 -26.32 19.69
C ALA A 570 2.96 -26.16 20.33
N GLY A 571 3.03 -25.95 21.65
CA GLY A 571 4.28 -26.14 22.40
C GLY A 571 4.81 -27.56 22.27
N GLU A 572 3.94 -28.57 22.40
CA GLU A 572 4.27 -29.99 22.14
C GLU A 572 4.70 -30.25 20.69
N GLN A 573 4.13 -29.54 19.71
CA GLN A 573 4.50 -29.71 18.30
C GLN A 573 5.83 -29.03 17.96
N LEU A 574 6.17 -27.90 18.59
CA LEU A 574 7.50 -27.27 18.50
C LEU A 574 8.56 -28.13 19.22
N GLN A 575 8.16 -28.76 20.33
CA GLN A 575 8.95 -29.80 20.98
C GLN A 575 9.15 -31.01 20.07
N LYS A 576 8.32 -31.22 19.04
CA LYS A 576 8.32 -32.41 18.17
C LYS A 576 9.48 -32.43 17.19
N GLU A 577 9.91 -31.28 16.65
CA GLU A 577 11.13 -31.19 15.83
C GLU A 577 12.39 -31.43 16.68
N LEU A 578 12.36 -30.94 17.93
CA LEU A 578 13.40 -31.19 18.95
C LEU A 578 13.37 -32.65 19.45
N VAL A 579 12.20 -33.26 19.53
CA VAL A 579 11.98 -34.68 19.81
C VAL A 579 12.35 -35.54 18.60
N GLU A 580 12.27 -35.05 17.37
CA GLU A 580 12.71 -35.75 16.16
C GLU A 580 14.24 -35.84 16.09
N GLU A 581 14.96 -34.76 16.43
CA GLU A 581 16.41 -34.77 16.62
C GLU A 581 16.82 -35.65 17.81
N ARG A 582 16.13 -35.55 18.97
CA ARG A 582 16.33 -36.48 20.10
C ARG A 582 16.00 -37.92 19.73
N ALA A 583 14.98 -38.18 18.91
CA ALA A 583 14.60 -39.50 18.45
C ALA A 583 15.58 -40.04 17.41
N LYS A 584 16.25 -39.19 16.64
CA LYS A 584 17.33 -39.57 15.74
C LYS A 584 18.57 -39.99 16.55
N HIS A 585 19.01 -39.16 17.50
CA HIS A 585 20.11 -39.50 18.40
C HIS A 585 19.80 -40.70 19.32
N ALA A 586 18.56 -40.86 19.78
CA ALA A 586 18.12 -42.04 20.53
C ALA A 586 18.08 -43.30 19.66
N ARG A 587 17.64 -43.20 18.40
CA ARG A 587 17.68 -44.30 17.43
C ARG A 587 19.12 -44.72 17.12
N ASP A 588 20.04 -43.76 17.01
CA ASP A 588 21.46 -44.05 16.77
C ASP A 588 22.11 -44.72 18.00
N LEU A 589 21.75 -44.27 19.21
CA LEU A 589 22.16 -44.92 20.46
C LEU A 589 21.61 -46.35 20.57
N GLU A 590 20.34 -46.57 20.20
CA GLU A 590 19.70 -47.88 20.24
C GLU A 590 20.22 -48.83 19.14
N ALA A 591 20.58 -48.29 17.97
CA ALA A 591 21.26 -49.01 16.90
C ALA A 591 22.69 -49.40 17.31
N ALA A 592 23.43 -48.49 17.96
CA ALA A 592 24.72 -48.79 18.56
C ALA A 592 24.61 -49.86 19.66
N ARG A 593 23.55 -49.81 20.49
CA ARG A 593 23.28 -50.77 21.57
C ARG A 593 22.93 -52.16 21.04
N LYS A 594 22.15 -52.25 19.96
CA LYS A 594 21.86 -53.53 19.27
C LYS A 594 23.07 -54.10 18.56
N SER A 595 23.91 -53.25 17.95
CA SER A 595 25.20 -53.64 17.39
C SER A 595 26.15 -54.17 18.48
N HIS A 596 26.16 -53.52 19.65
CA HIS A 596 26.88 -53.94 20.84
C HIS A 596 26.39 -55.30 21.39
N GLU A 597 25.08 -55.53 21.47
CA GLU A 597 24.50 -56.83 21.86
C GLU A 597 24.76 -57.96 20.83
N ALA A 598 24.79 -57.64 19.54
CA ALA A 598 25.16 -58.60 18.50
C ALA A 598 26.66 -58.95 18.58
N ALA A 599 27.51 -57.98 18.87
CA ALA A 599 28.95 -58.19 19.11
C ALA A 599 29.21 -58.99 20.39
N MET A 600 28.39 -58.80 21.45
CA MET A 600 28.39 -59.64 22.66
C MET A 600 28.14 -61.11 22.36
N ARG A 601 27.17 -61.40 21.49
CA ARG A 601 26.87 -62.78 21.05
C ARG A 601 27.98 -63.38 20.18
N SER A 602 28.72 -62.54 19.45
CA SER A 602 29.86 -62.94 18.61
C SER A 602 31.18 -63.09 19.39
N GLY A 603 31.22 -62.81 20.70
CA GLY A 603 32.40 -63.05 21.56
C GLY A 603 33.63 -62.17 21.29
N ASN A 604 33.48 -61.01 20.64
CA ASN A 604 34.62 -60.15 20.25
C ASN A 604 34.87 -59.02 21.27
N GLN A 605 35.66 -59.30 22.31
CA GLN A 605 35.94 -58.39 23.45
C GLN A 605 36.56 -57.04 23.06
N ARG A 606 37.30 -56.94 21.95
CA ARG A 606 37.93 -55.67 21.51
C ARG A 606 36.93 -54.68 20.93
N MET A 607 35.90 -55.18 20.24
CA MET A 607 34.83 -54.35 19.67
C MET A 607 33.96 -53.77 20.79
N MET A 608 33.72 -54.57 21.84
CA MET A 608 32.98 -54.17 23.04
C MET A 608 33.58 -52.95 23.73
N ALA A 609 34.90 -52.95 23.96
CA ALA A 609 35.58 -51.84 24.61
C ALA A 609 35.52 -50.55 23.77
N ARG A 610 35.69 -50.65 22.45
CA ARG A 610 35.65 -49.48 21.55
C ARG A 610 34.24 -48.88 21.46
N MET A 611 33.20 -49.72 21.44
CA MET A 611 31.80 -49.27 21.40
C MET A 611 31.36 -48.64 22.73
N ALA A 612 31.80 -49.19 23.88
CA ALA A 612 31.52 -48.61 25.19
C ALA A 612 32.18 -47.23 25.38
N GLN A 613 33.39 -47.06 24.84
CA GLN A 613 34.08 -45.77 24.82
C GLN A 613 33.32 -44.74 23.98
N GLN A 614 32.86 -45.12 22.78
CA GLN A 614 32.04 -44.23 21.94
C GLN A 614 30.72 -43.84 22.60
N GLU A 615 30.04 -44.76 23.30
CA GLU A 615 28.80 -44.44 24.01
C GLU A 615 29.03 -43.42 25.13
N GLN A 616 30.15 -43.53 25.86
CA GLN A 616 30.53 -42.55 26.88
C GLN A 616 30.87 -41.19 26.28
N GLU A 617 31.59 -41.14 25.15
CA GLU A 617 31.92 -39.90 24.44
C GLU A 617 30.66 -39.18 23.95
N TYR A 618 29.70 -39.90 23.36
CA TYR A 618 28.44 -39.29 22.93
C TYR A 618 27.59 -38.78 24.08
N LYS A 619 27.52 -39.52 25.20
CA LYS A 619 26.83 -39.05 26.42
C LYS A 619 27.46 -37.78 26.98
N ALA A 620 28.79 -37.72 27.04
CA ALA A 620 29.50 -36.54 27.54
C ALA A 620 29.30 -35.30 26.64
N GLN A 621 29.19 -35.48 25.32
CA GLN A 621 28.92 -34.39 24.38
C GLN A 621 27.50 -33.82 24.55
N LEU A 622 26.50 -34.68 24.77
CA LEU A 622 25.13 -34.26 25.06
C LEU A 622 25.05 -33.45 26.36
N ASP A 623 25.68 -33.93 27.43
CA ASP A 623 25.68 -33.24 28.73
C ASP A 623 26.44 -31.89 28.71
N LYS A 624 27.37 -31.71 27.76
CA LYS A 624 28.09 -30.45 27.57
C LYS A 624 27.22 -29.41 26.85
N LEU A 625 26.52 -29.84 25.79
CA LEU A 625 25.60 -29.01 25.02
C LEU A 625 24.43 -28.50 25.87
N ASP A 626 23.87 -29.35 26.74
CA ASP A 626 22.77 -28.94 27.63
C ASP A 626 23.23 -27.89 28.64
N ARG A 627 24.44 -28.03 29.21
CA ARG A 627 25.02 -27.03 30.13
C ARG A 627 25.34 -25.70 29.45
N GLU A 628 25.91 -25.71 28.25
CA GLU A 628 26.19 -24.47 27.49
C GLU A 628 24.91 -23.72 27.11
N LYS A 629 23.80 -24.45 26.88
CA LYS A 629 22.50 -23.86 26.59
C LYS A 629 21.87 -23.22 27.82
N GLU A 630 21.89 -23.89 28.97
CA GLU A 630 21.36 -23.35 30.23
C GLU A 630 22.07 -22.06 30.62
N GLU A 631 23.38 -21.99 30.44
CA GLU A 631 24.17 -20.80 30.72
C GLU A 631 23.82 -19.64 29.77
N ARG A 632 23.66 -19.89 28.47
CA ARG A 632 23.26 -18.84 27.50
C ARG A 632 21.87 -18.28 27.79
N ILE A 633 20.91 -19.13 28.18
CA ILE A 633 19.56 -18.68 28.55
C ILE A 633 19.61 -17.79 29.79
N ARG A 634 20.44 -18.15 30.76
CA ARG A 634 20.59 -17.39 32.01
C ARG A 634 21.22 -16.01 31.78
N ILE A 635 22.26 -15.92 30.96
CA ILE A 635 22.91 -14.65 30.60
C ILE A 635 21.94 -13.75 29.84
N LEU A 636 21.22 -14.29 28.85
CA LEU A 636 20.22 -13.53 28.08
C LEU A 636 19.10 -12.99 28.97
N GLN A 637 18.63 -13.75 29.96
CA GLN A 637 17.63 -13.27 30.91
C GLN A 637 18.15 -12.12 31.78
N GLN A 638 19.38 -12.23 32.26
CA GLN A 638 20.01 -11.20 33.08
C GLN A 638 20.29 -9.91 32.29
N ASP A 639 20.73 -10.02 31.04
CA ASP A 639 20.96 -8.86 30.17
C ASP A 639 19.65 -8.16 29.78
N PHE A 640 18.57 -8.93 29.58
CA PHE A 640 17.25 -8.37 29.27
C PHE A 640 16.65 -7.63 30.46
N GLU A 641 16.78 -8.18 31.67
CA GLU A 641 16.33 -7.51 32.91
C GLU A 641 17.13 -6.23 33.17
N ARG A 642 18.46 -6.25 33.00
CA ARG A 642 19.29 -5.06 33.18
C ARG A 642 18.94 -3.96 32.20
N MET A 643 18.76 -4.30 30.92
CA MET A 643 18.36 -3.33 29.89
C MET A 643 16.97 -2.72 30.20
N HIS A 644 16.04 -3.54 30.71
CA HIS A 644 14.70 -3.08 31.07
C HIS A 644 14.76 -2.07 32.24
N GLU A 645 15.57 -2.35 33.26
CA GLU A 645 15.75 -1.45 34.40
C GLU A 645 16.45 -0.14 34.00
N GLU A 646 17.50 -0.21 33.16
CA GLU A 646 18.21 0.96 32.63
C GLU A 646 17.25 1.87 31.83
N LYS A 647 16.43 1.28 30.95
CA LYS A 647 15.48 2.05 30.14
C LYS A 647 14.32 2.60 30.95
N ASP A 648 13.80 1.86 31.92
CA ASP A 648 12.74 2.36 32.82
C ASP A 648 13.22 3.56 33.66
N GLN A 649 14.49 3.59 34.05
CA GLN A 649 15.08 4.74 34.74
C GLN A 649 15.22 5.96 33.84
N GLU A 650 15.71 5.79 32.60
CA GLU A 650 15.78 6.87 31.60
C GLU A 650 14.39 7.49 31.34
N TYR A 651 13.35 6.66 31.20
CA TYR A 651 11.99 7.17 30.97
C TYR A 651 11.44 7.95 32.17
N ARG A 652 11.69 7.50 33.41
CA ARG A 652 11.25 8.24 34.61
C ARG A 652 11.95 9.58 34.75
N GLN A 653 13.22 9.67 34.38
CA GLN A 653 13.96 10.94 34.35
C GLN A 653 13.38 11.90 33.30
N MET A 654 13.13 11.40 32.08
CA MET A 654 12.55 12.22 31.01
C MET A 654 11.16 12.78 31.37
N ILE A 655 10.29 11.99 32.02
CA ILE A 655 8.97 12.46 32.48
C ILE A 655 9.11 13.52 33.57
N ALA A 656 10.06 13.35 34.49
CA ALA A 656 10.31 14.32 35.56
C ALA A 656 10.82 15.67 35.03
N ASP A 657 11.75 15.65 34.08
CA ASP A 657 12.30 16.86 33.46
C ASP A 657 11.22 17.62 32.67
N LEU A 658 10.34 16.90 31.97
CA LEU A 658 9.24 17.49 31.23
C LEU A 658 8.19 18.14 32.15
N ALA A 659 7.84 17.48 33.25
CA ALA A 659 6.93 18.02 34.25
C ALA A 659 7.50 19.32 34.86
N GLN A 660 8.79 19.35 35.17
CA GLN A 660 9.46 20.55 35.70
C GLN A 660 9.42 21.72 34.71
N GLN A 661 9.66 21.47 33.42
CA GLN A 661 9.59 22.52 32.38
C GLN A 661 8.18 23.10 32.23
N LEU A 662 7.14 22.27 32.36
CA LEU A 662 5.75 22.72 32.31
C LEU A 662 5.37 23.56 33.54
N GLU A 663 5.87 23.20 34.73
CA GLU A 663 5.68 24.01 35.94
C GLU A 663 6.39 25.37 35.87
N GLU A 664 7.59 25.43 35.29
CA GLU A 664 8.31 26.69 35.05
C GLU A 664 7.56 27.57 34.03
N ALA A 665 7.04 26.98 32.96
CA ALA A 665 6.20 27.68 31.99
C ALA A 665 4.91 28.24 32.62
N ALA A 666 4.24 27.45 33.46
CA ALA A 666 3.05 27.89 34.18
C ALA A 666 3.35 29.06 35.13
N ARG A 667 4.49 29.03 35.84
CA ARG A 667 4.94 30.13 36.72
C ARG A 667 5.17 31.42 35.94
N ASN A 668 5.82 31.35 34.77
CA ASN A 668 6.06 32.51 33.93
C ASN A 668 4.75 33.12 33.40
N LYS A 669 3.79 32.28 32.97
CA LYS A 669 2.46 32.75 32.56
C LYS A 669 1.67 33.36 33.71
N GLU A 670 1.77 32.81 34.90
CA GLU A 670 1.11 33.38 36.09
C GLU A 670 1.67 34.77 36.45
N SER A 671 2.99 34.98 36.31
CA SER A 671 3.57 36.33 36.47
C SER A 671 3.06 37.31 35.41
N PHE A 672 2.98 36.89 34.15
CA PHE A 672 2.46 37.71 33.05
C PHE A 672 0.99 38.09 33.26
N LEU A 673 0.16 37.14 33.71
CA LEU A 673 -1.24 37.39 34.04
C LEU A 673 -1.39 38.44 35.15
N ARG A 674 -0.56 38.36 36.22
CA ARG A 674 -0.55 39.36 37.30
C ARG A 674 -0.19 40.75 36.81
N GLU A 675 0.70 40.87 35.82
CA GLU A 675 1.04 42.16 35.21
C GLU A 675 -0.12 42.71 34.37
N LEU A 676 -0.78 41.85 33.57
CA LEU A 676 -1.95 42.24 32.77
C LEU A 676 -3.09 42.74 33.65
N GLU A 677 -3.38 42.02 34.75
CA GLU A 677 -4.41 42.42 35.72
C GLU A 677 -4.07 43.76 36.41
N ARG A 678 -2.80 44.01 36.73
CA ARG A 678 -2.36 45.30 37.28
C ARG A 678 -2.54 46.43 36.27
N SER A 679 -2.21 46.18 35.01
CA SER A 679 -2.42 47.14 33.91
C SER A 679 -3.91 47.47 33.75
N GLN A 680 -4.78 46.46 33.82
CA GLN A 680 -6.23 46.65 33.73
C GLN A 680 -6.78 47.45 34.92
N ARG A 681 -6.37 47.15 36.15
CA ARG A 681 -6.78 47.94 37.34
C ARG A 681 -6.35 49.40 37.23
N LYS A 682 -5.16 49.66 36.68
CA LYS A 682 -4.67 51.03 36.47
C LYS A 682 -5.53 51.76 35.42
N PHE A 683 -5.86 51.08 34.33
CA PHE A 683 -6.77 51.59 33.31
C PHE A 683 -8.16 51.93 33.89
N ASP A 684 -8.72 51.06 34.75
CA ASP A 684 -10.01 51.31 35.41
C ASP A 684 -9.97 52.52 36.37
N ILE A 685 -8.88 52.68 37.14
CA ILE A 685 -8.70 53.83 38.05
C ILE A 685 -8.57 55.14 37.26
N ASP A 686 -7.79 55.14 36.18
CA ASP A 686 -7.62 56.32 35.33
C ASP A 686 -8.92 56.68 34.61
N LEU A 687 -9.71 55.67 34.22
CA LEU A 687 -11.06 55.85 33.68
C LEU A 687 -12.02 56.49 34.69
N GLU A 688 -12.00 56.05 35.95
CA GLU A 688 -12.82 56.67 37.00
C GLU A 688 -12.44 58.12 37.28
N LYS A 689 -11.15 58.46 37.24
CA LYS A 689 -10.69 59.85 37.39
C LYS A 689 -11.22 60.73 36.26
N LEU A 690 -11.12 60.27 35.01
CA LEU A 690 -11.64 60.99 33.85
C LEU A 690 -13.16 61.20 33.92
N ARG A 691 -13.91 60.23 34.46
CA ARG A 691 -15.36 60.38 34.72
C ARG A 691 -15.66 61.47 35.74
N ARG A 692 -14.85 61.60 36.80
CA ARG A 692 -15.03 62.64 37.84
C ARG A 692 -14.69 64.05 37.33
N GLU A 693 -13.77 64.16 36.36
CA GLU A 693 -13.32 65.45 35.79
C GLU A 693 -14.31 66.08 34.77
N GLY A 694 -15.46 65.46 34.51
CA GLY A 694 -16.58 66.14 33.84
C GLY A 694 -16.35 66.49 32.36
N ARG A 695 -15.80 65.58 31.55
CA ARG A 695 -15.84 65.66 30.08
C ARG A 695 -16.72 64.55 29.50
N ASP A 696 -18.03 64.70 29.68
CA ASP A 696 -18.98 63.58 29.49
C ASP A 696 -19.88 63.65 28.25
N ASN A 697 -19.50 64.41 27.21
CA ASN A 697 -20.39 64.68 26.06
C ASN A 697 -20.02 64.04 24.71
N ASP A 698 -19.03 63.14 24.63
CA ASP A 698 -18.74 62.44 23.38
C ASP A 698 -19.14 60.95 23.43
N LYS A 699 -20.18 60.58 22.68
CA LYS A 699 -20.69 59.20 22.58
C LYS A 699 -19.71 58.28 21.85
N GLN A 700 -18.92 58.81 20.91
CA GLN A 700 -17.92 58.03 20.17
C GLN A 700 -16.77 57.62 21.10
N TRP A 701 -16.32 58.55 21.94
CA TRP A 701 -15.29 58.29 22.95
C TRP A 701 -15.70 57.19 23.94
N LYS A 702 -16.94 57.21 24.43
CA LYS A 702 -17.47 56.18 25.34
C LYS A 702 -17.50 54.78 24.69
N HIS A 703 -17.84 54.70 23.41
CA HIS A 703 -17.90 53.43 22.70
C HIS A 703 -16.51 52.82 22.47
N GLU A 704 -15.52 53.64 22.10
CA GLU A 704 -14.14 53.17 21.89
C GLU A 704 -13.51 52.68 23.20
N LEU A 705 -13.85 53.32 24.31
CA LEU A 705 -13.34 52.96 25.62
C LEU A 705 -13.93 51.64 26.14
N GLU A 706 -15.23 51.42 25.94
CA GLU A 706 -15.87 50.14 26.26
C GLU A 706 -15.29 49.00 25.41
N LYS A 707 -15.01 49.27 24.14
CA LYS A 707 -14.37 48.31 23.23
C LYS A 707 -12.95 47.93 23.69
N GLN A 708 -12.16 48.90 24.14
CA GLN A 708 -10.82 48.61 24.70
C GLN A 708 -10.90 47.82 26.01
N LYS A 709 -11.89 48.10 26.86
CA LYS A 709 -12.11 47.36 28.10
C LYS A 709 -12.44 45.89 27.83
N ILE A 710 -13.39 45.63 26.92
CA ILE A 710 -13.77 44.26 26.51
C ILE A 710 -12.57 43.52 25.88
N ALA A 711 -11.78 44.21 25.06
CA ALA A 711 -10.59 43.61 24.45
C ALA A 711 -9.53 43.20 25.50
N ASN A 712 -9.32 44.01 26.53
CA ASN A 712 -8.40 43.67 27.61
C ASN A 712 -8.93 42.53 28.49
N GLU A 713 -10.22 42.52 28.83
CA GLU A 713 -10.86 41.44 29.59
C GLU A 713 -10.80 40.10 28.84
N THR A 714 -10.99 40.12 27.52
CA THR A 714 -10.85 38.93 26.66
C THR A 714 -9.42 38.38 26.71
N ARG A 715 -8.41 39.26 26.60
CA ARG A 715 -6.99 38.84 26.69
C ARG A 715 -6.63 38.23 28.05
N ILE A 716 -7.21 38.73 29.15
CA ILE A 716 -7.03 38.14 30.48
C ILE A 716 -7.63 36.73 30.54
N ALA A 717 -8.85 36.56 29.99
CA ALA A 717 -9.53 35.26 29.95
C ALA A 717 -8.76 34.22 29.10
N ASP A 718 -8.22 34.61 27.95
CA ASP A 718 -7.42 33.73 27.08
C ASP A 718 -6.17 33.21 27.81
N VAL A 719 -5.43 34.11 28.48
CA VAL A 719 -4.23 33.74 29.24
C VAL A 719 -4.58 32.86 30.46
N GLN A 720 -5.74 33.07 31.09
CA GLN A 720 -6.24 32.21 32.18
C GLN A 720 -6.58 30.80 31.69
N ALA A 721 -7.20 30.67 30.52
CA ALA A 721 -7.53 29.38 29.92
C ALA A 721 -6.26 28.59 29.56
N GLU A 722 -5.27 29.25 28.95
CA GLU A 722 -3.97 28.62 28.69
C GLU A 722 -3.29 28.17 29.98
N LEU A 723 -3.27 29.00 31.03
CA LEU A 723 -2.65 28.65 32.32
C LEU A 723 -3.27 27.40 32.95
N ALA A 724 -4.59 27.23 32.85
CA ALA A 724 -5.28 26.02 33.31
C ALA A 724 -4.80 24.78 32.54
N GLU A 725 -4.67 24.89 31.22
CA GLU A 725 -4.17 23.79 30.38
C GLU A 725 -2.73 23.37 30.73
N TYR A 726 -1.84 24.33 31.02
CA TYR A 726 -0.47 24.01 31.46
C TYR A 726 -0.44 23.32 32.83
N LYS A 727 -1.31 23.73 33.77
CA LYS A 727 -1.40 23.12 35.11
C LYS A 727 -1.98 21.70 35.06
N ASP A 728 -3.00 21.47 34.23
CA ASP A 728 -3.61 20.14 34.08
C ASP A 728 -2.63 19.15 33.45
N LYS A 729 -1.89 19.55 32.40
CA LYS A 729 -0.87 18.70 31.76
C LYS A 729 0.29 18.36 32.69
N ALA A 730 0.72 19.31 33.53
CA ALA A 730 1.76 19.06 34.53
C ALA A 730 1.29 18.04 35.59
N ALA A 731 0.05 18.16 36.05
CA ALA A 731 -0.53 17.22 37.01
C ALA A 731 -0.71 15.81 36.43
N GLU A 732 -1.14 15.70 35.17
CA GLU A 732 -1.29 14.41 34.47
C GLU A 732 0.04 13.66 34.31
N LEU A 733 1.12 14.39 33.99
CA LEU A 733 2.45 13.82 33.86
C LEU A 733 3.02 13.38 35.23
N GLN A 734 2.73 14.13 36.29
CA GLN A 734 3.17 13.79 37.63
C GLN A 734 2.46 12.53 38.17
N ASP A 735 1.16 12.35 37.89
CA ASP A 735 0.40 11.14 38.26
C ASP A 735 0.86 9.88 37.50
N ARG A 736 1.51 10.06 36.35
CA ARG A 736 2.03 8.96 35.52
C ARG A 736 3.44 8.52 35.91
N LYS A 737 4.18 9.31 36.67
CA LYS A 737 5.58 9.06 37.04
C LYS A 737 5.79 7.75 37.84
N ASP A 738 4.78 7.34 38.60
CA ASP A 738 4.87 6.20 39.53
C ASP A 738 4.17 4.92 39.04
N LYS A 739 3.64 4.90 37.80
CA LYS A 739 2.92 3.73 37.25
C LYS A 739 3.87 2.80 36.46
N PRO A 740 3.94 1.48 36.76
CA PRO A 740 4.79 0.56 36.01
C PRO A 740 4.28 0.37 34.58
N ALA A 741 5.17 0.55 33.60
CA ALA A 741 4.86 0.53 32.18
C ALA A 741 4.85 -0.91 31.64
N LEU A 742 3.67 -1.50 31.46
CA LEU A 742 3.47 -2.56 30.47
C LEU A 742 2.63 -1.96 29.33
N ILE A 743 3.27 -1.68 28.20
CA ILE A 743 2.66 -1.52 26.86
C ILE A 743 1.99 -0.14 26.55
N SER A 744 1.97 0.83 27.46
CA SER A 744 1.34 2.15 27.17
C SER A 744 2.28 3.24 26.60
N VAL A 745 3.60 2.99 26.48
CA VAL A 745 4.57 4.05 26.10
C VAL A 745 4.67 4.28 24.58
N LEU A 746 4.31 3.30 23.73
CA LEU A 746 4.25 3.48 22.28
C LEU A 746 3.10 4.40 21.82
N GLN A 747 2.08 4.61 22.65
CA GLN A 747 0.92 5.43 22.29
C GLN A 747 1.07 6.90 22.69
N VAL A 748 1.94 7.25 23.64
CA VAL A 748 2.05 8.63 24.15
C VAL A 748 3.13 9.45 23.42
N LEU A 749 4.14 8.80 22.83
CA LEU A 749 5.15 9.50 22.02
C LEU A 749 4.69 9.79 20.57
N ALA A 750 3.61 9.15 20.10
CA ALA A 750 3.06 9.38 18.77
C ALA A 750 1.89 10.39 18.73
N GLY A 751 1.36 10.82 19.88
CA GLY A 751 0.20 11.71 19.90
C GLY A 751 0.08 12.50 21.19
N GLY A 752 0.39 13.80 21.12
CA GLY A 752 -0.07 14.80 22.10
C GLY A 752 1.01 15.51 22.91
N GLY A 753 2.16 14.89 23.20
CA GLY A 753 3.18 15.49 24.08
C GLY A 753 4.13 16.51 23.43
N MET A 754 4.54 16.30 22.17
CA MET A 754 5.56 17.14 21.52
C MET A 754 5.06 18.52 21.05
N LEU A 755 3.74 18.69 20.86
CA LEU A 755 3.19 19.97 20.42
C LEU A 755 3.24 21.05 21.52
N ALA A 756 3.25 20.67 22.81
CA ALA A 756 3.37 21.61 23.92
C ALA A 756 4.79 22.16 24.08
N LEU A 757 5.82 21.40 23.69
CA LEU A 757 7.23 21.80 23.78
C LEU A 757 7.63 22.83 22.71
N SER A 758 7.09 22.70 21.50
CA SER A 758 7.36 23.64 20.40
C SER A 758 6.75 25.02 20.65
N ALA A 759 5.62 25.09 21.35
CA ALA A 759 4.94 26.35 21.65
C ALA A 759 5.65 27.17 22.75
N LEU A 760 6.44 26.53 23.63
CA LEU A 760 7.04 27.20 24.79
C LEU A 760 8.40 27.86 24.54
N LYS A 761 9.10 27.56 23.45
CA LYS A 761 10.50 28.00 23.27
C LYS A 761 10.79 29.01 22.17
N GLY A 762 9.78 29.47 21.40
CA GLY A 762 9.92 30.65 20.53
C GLY A 762 11.16 30.71 19.62
N ASN A 763 11.77 29.57 19.30
CA ASN A 763 13.00 29.45 18.52
C ASN A 763 12.89 28.25 17.59
N GLY A 764 12.86 28.50 16.27
CA GLY A 764 12.69 27.51 15.21
C GLY A 764 13.89 26.59 14.95
N ALA A 765 14.80 26.42 15.90
CA ALA A 765 16.05 25.68 15.72
C ALA A 765 16.10 24.30 16.43
N LEU A 766 14.99 23.84 17.03
CA LEU A 766 14.96 22.60 17.82
C LEU A 766 13.96 21.55 17.30
N LEU A 767 13.70 21.54 15.98
CA LEU A 767 12.97 20.47 15.29
C LEU A 767 13.86 19.31 14.82
N ALA A 768 15.15 19.33 15.16
CA ALA A 768 16.14 18.32 14.79
C ALA A 768 16.84 17.73 16.03
N SER A 769 16.15 16.87 16.78
CA SER A 769 16.78 15.91 17.72
C SER A 769 15.82 14.86 18.29
N GLY A 770 14.71 14.55 17.59
CA GLY A 770 13.69 13.61 18.09
C GLY A 770 13.96 12.12 17.82
N THR A 771 14.92 11.76 16.98
CA THR A 771 15.20 10.37 16.58
C THR A 771 16.65 9.92 16.79
N GLY A 772 17.46 10.72 17.48
CA GLY A 772 18.88 10.43 17.74
C GLY A 772 19.20 9.69 19.04
N ILE A 773 18.21 9.47 19.93
CA ILE A 773 18.47 8.97 21.30
C ILE A 773 18.06 7.50 21.49
N LEU A 774 17.34 6.88 20.55
CA LEU A 774 17.07 5.43 20.58
C LEU A 774 18.01 4.58 19.72
N SER A 775 18.82 5.19 18.85
CA SER A 775 19.87 4.48 18.09
C SER A 775 21.26 4.57 18.73
N SER A 776 21.53 5.58 19.55
CA SER A 776 22.84 5.74 20.23
C SER A 776 22.98 4.92 21.52
N GLY A 777 21.89 4.35 22.05
CA GLY A 777 21.90 3.48 23.23
C GLY A 777 22.12 1.98 22.95
N MET A 778 21.92 1.50 21.70
CA MET A 778 22.13 0.08 21.35
C MET A 778 23.40 -0.18 20.52
N ALA A 779 24.08 0.87 20.06
CA ALA A 779 25.38 0.75 19.38
C ALA A 779 26.59 0.70 20.34
N ASN A 780 26.39 0.92 21.65
CA ASN A 780 27.44 0.78 22.68
C ASN A 780 27.35 -0.52 23.50
N LEU A 781 26.61 -1.53 23.02
CA LEU A 781 26.50 -2.85 23.66
C LEU A 781 26.98 -4.01 22.77
N ALA A 782 27.75 -3.72 21.72
CA ALA A 782 28.55 -4.69 20.99
C ALA A 782 29.98 -4.17 20.84
N GLY A 783 30.68 -4.10 21.97
CA GLY A 783 32.13 -4.05 22.08
C GLY A 783 32.61 -5.27 22.84
#